data_AF-A0A1M6GEM3-F1
#
_entry.id   AF-A0A1M6GEM3-F1
#
_cell.length_a   1.000
_cell.length_b   1.000
_cell.length_c   1.000
_cell.angle_alpha   90.00
_cell.angle_beta   90.00
_cell.angle_gamma   90.00
#
_symmetry.space_group_name_H-M   'P 1'
#
loop_
_entity.id
_entity.type
_entity.pdbx_description
1 polymer ?
#
loop_
_entity_poly.entity_id
_entity_poly.type
_entity_poly.pdbx_seq_one_letter_code
_entity_poly.pdbx_strand_id
1 'polypeptide(L)'
;MKKMAKFLMVVILILSMACPAFAANDTLPGKTAKSDFRGLWVSTVVNIDYPKKPTTDSETLKSEAIKILDLAKDTGFNAVFLQVRPTADAFYKSSLFPWSRYLTGKQGVAPDGGFDPLAFWTEEAHKRGLELHAWINPYRVTKKEWNQPSHDFASLAPTNPAVLNPQWVVKHPDGNLYFDPGIPEVRRLIIDGVLEIVKNYDVDGIHFDDYFYPDTSFNDKATYEKYKSPGQSLDDWRRENVNTLIRDCYYAIKVTRSSVRFGISPFGIWANRSSNPLGSDTNGLQSYSSHYADSLKWVKDGIIDYIAPQFYWNIGYSVADYSKLLTWWKNAVAGTGVDLYIGMAAYKAGDANPNSPWHGTQEIVRQLELNDTVEEVKGSIMFTYNSLANYPELAAAIKAVYARRDELAGKTGLIVSRPSGNITTSLDKYYLNGASDPEKPLYLNGLPVSGRSSRGYFGILITLQPGENRFTFTQDGYSVTRVITRTVSSGPQKMSKAEIPASSTFPRSPVYGMPGETITLSCQAPAGSKVTVQIDGKTYTMKQQTATPSDSGLYAATFTYDYTLPNYAGNPRKVDLGVPVYTMNYKGTTSTQKGAAVVGVIMKGAPVYAEVKVPMTYTFDEPSSDNGGRHQLYSGMLDAVTGMSGSYVRLSSGQWVNKNDVNVYDLNFKIQSDIKQVEYVIGEGWETLKLDATLSPAAFAVFDGTQVKLTVSATCRAEAPQLPPNALISSVTIAQNSDSGTLMTLTVRPGEKLTGYYIEKTSGGLLLHVKRKPQSKDQSLPLKGLSIMLDPGHGGTETGAIGPLGLRYAEKDINLNLAKKLAAELEALGARVYLTREDDRTVSLEDRLAMSKMMLPDLFVSLHANSMADNVDISKVDGFSVWYREPLAKDLVELLYNHVTGSLGRTLKGTHVRNFYVTRGTWMPSILLETGFVPNPQEFEWLTDEAEQTRLAKSIAEAITAYFRE
;
A
#
# COMPACT_ATOMS: atom_id res chain seq x y z
N MET A 1 80.65 37.32 -27.30
CA MET A 1 80.80 35.85 -27.43
C MET A 1 80.06 35.22 -26.27
N LYS A 2 79.00 34.40 -26.38
CA LYS A 2 78.39 33.70 -27.52
C LYS A 2 76.89 33.43 -27.22
N LYS A 3 76.03 33.95 -28.11
CA LYS A 3 74.77 33.40 -28.72
C LYS A 3 73.56 33.05 -27.82
N MET A 4 72.49 33.89 -27.82
CA MET A 4 71.26 33.87 -28.67
C MET A 4 70.22 32.84 -28.17
N ALA A 5 69.03 33.15 -27.63
CA ALA A 5 68.02 34.17 -27.91
C ALA A 5 67.51 34.18 -29.36
N LYS A 6 66.43 33.42 -29.64
CA LYS A 6 65.27 33.77 -30.48
C LYS A 6 64.34 32.56 -30.70
N PHE A 7 63.05 32.84 -30.86
CA PHE A 7 61.97 31.99 -31.40
C PHE A 7 61.11 31.16 -30.42
N LEU A 8 60.23 31.82 -29.64
CA LEU A 8 58.80 31.48 -29.60
C LEU A 8 57.98 32.54 -28.81
N MET A 9 57.82 33.74 -29.38
CA MET A 9 56.85 34.72 -28.86
C MET A 9 56.48 35.73 -29.95
N VAL A 10 55.73 35.29 -30.98
CA VAL A 10 54.94 36.16 -31.85
C VAL A 10 53.72 35.35 -32.32
N VAL A 11 52.56 36.00 -32.35
CA VAL A 11 51.24 35.56 -32.84
C VAL A 11 50.33 34.87 -31.80
N ILE A 12 50.04 35.60 -30.73
CA ILE A 12 48.72 35.56 -30.07
C ILE A 12 48.20 37.00 -30.11
N LEU A 13 47.47 37.38 -31.17
CA LEU A 13 46.32 38.30 -31.16
C LEU A 13 45.82 38.60 -32.59
N ILE A 14 44.52 38.33 -32.80
CA ILE A 14 43.56 38.92 -33.75
C ILE A 14 43.62 38.47 -35.23
N LEU A 15 42.68 37.59 -35.62
CA LEU A 15 41.66 37.74 -36.69
C LEU A 15 40.87 36.40 -36.78
N SER A 16 39.76 36.18 -36.07
CA SER A 16 38.37 36.51 -36.45
C SER A 16 38.00 36.29 -37.94
N MET A 17 37.39 35.15 -38.27
CA MET A 17 36.07 35.01 -38.94
C MET A 17 35.89 33.64 -39.65
N ALA A 18 34.70 33.05 -39.45
CA ALA A 18 34.00 32.04 -40.26
C ALA A 18 34.35 30.53 -40.12
N CYS A 19 33.68 29.83 -39.20
CA CYS A 19 32.74 28.69 -39.43
C CYS A 19 32.34 28.01 -38.09
N PRO A 20 31.17 27.35 -37.99
CA PRO A 20 30.30 27.42 -36.81
C PRO A 20 30.71 26.52 -35.64
N ALA A 21 30.50 27.06 -34.44
CA ALA A 21 30.61 26.35 -33.17
C ALA A 21 29.44 25.35 -33.02
N PHE A 22 29.76 24.05 -32.95
CA PHE A 22 28.99 23.14 -32.11
C PHE A 22 29.47 23.36 -30.68
N ALA A 23 28.68 24.09 -29.89
CA ALA A 23 28.93 24.23 -28.47
C ALA A 23 28.74 22.86 -27.79
N ALA A 24 29.83 22.28 -27.32
CA ALA A 24 29.80 21.21 -26.34
C ALA A 24 29.25 21.80 -25.04
N ASN A 25 28.00 21.49 -24.72
CA ASN A 25 27.46 21.66 -23.38
C ASN A 25 28.11 20.60 -22.49
N ASP A 26 29.11 21.01 -21.71
CA ASP A 26 29.45 20.33 -20.46
C ASP A 26 28.32 20.59 -19.44
N THR A 27 27.21 19.88 -19.63
CA THR A 27 26.30 19.55 -18.53
C THR A 27 26.87 18.32 -17.85
N LEU A 28 27.22 18.46 -16.57
CA LEU A 28 27.36 17.33 -15.65
C LEU A 28 26.23 16.32 -15.94
N PRO A 29 26.53 15.04 -16.21
CA PRO A 29 25.48 14.08 -16.50
C PRO A 29 24.57 14.01 -15.27
N GLY A 30 23.29 14.34 -15.49
CA GLY A 30 22.24 14.08 -14.53
C GLY A 30 22.29 12.62 -14.10
N LYS A 31 21.87 12.35 -12.86
CA LYS A 31 21.70 10.98 -12.33
C LYS A 31 21.16 10.08 -13.45
N THR A 32 22.02 9.21 -13.97
CA THR A 32 21.67 8.27 -15.02
C THR A 32 20.56 7.38 -14.49
N ALA A 33 19.46 7.28 -15.25
CA ALA A 33 18.39 6.34 -14.96
C ALA A 33 19.02 4.96 -14.67
N LYS A 34 18.59 4.32 -13.57
CA LYS A 34 19.07 2.99 -13.19
C LYS A 34 18.86 2.06 -14.40
N SER A 35 19.93 1.44 -14.89
CA SER A 35 19.83 0.34 -15.86
C SER A 35 18.94 -0.74 -15.23
N ASP A 36 17.85 -1.11 -15.91
CA ASP A 36 16.90 -2.15 -15.47
C ASP A 36 16.94 -3.29 -16.48
N PHE A 37 17.99 -4.10 -16.39
CA PHE A 37 18.18 -5.27 -17.22
C PHE A 37 17.24 -6.40 -16.77
N ARG A 38 16.47 -6.96 -17.70
CA ARG A 38 15.42 -7.95 -17.45
C ARG A 38 15.63 -9.12 -18.39
N GLY A 39 16.35 -10.13 -17.90
CA GLY A 39 16.75 -11.29 -18.69
C GLY A 39 15.87 -12.53 -18.48
N LEU A 40 15.77 -13.36 -19.51
CA LEU A 40 15.18 -14.69 -19.45
C LEU A 40 16.15 -15.73 -20.03
N TRP A 41 16.50 -16.76 -19.25
CA TRP A 41 17.26 -17.90 -19.79
C TRP A 41 16.35 -18.83 -20.61
N VAL A 42 16.88 -19.32 -21.72
CA VAL A 42 16.27 -20.33 -22.59
C VAL A 42 17.29 -21.45 -22.81
N SER A 43 17.12 -22.53 -22.05
CA SER A 43 18.03 -23.67 -22.01
C SER A 43 17.69 -24.71 -23.07
N THR A 44 18.70 -25.17 -23.80
CA THR A 44 18.55 -26.15 -24.89
C THR A 44 19.06 -27.54 -24.55
N VAL A 45 19.98 -27.66 -23.59
CA VAL A 45 20.45 -28.95 -23.07
C VAL A 45 19.26 -29.74 -22.55
N VAL A 46 19.20 -31.03 -22.91
CA VAL A 46 18.10 -31.97 -22.59
C VAL A 46 16.70 -31.40 -22.91
N ASN A 47 16.62 -30.47 -23.85
CA ASN A 47 15.37 -29.83 -24.28
C ASN A 47 14.58 -29.19 -23.12
N ILE A 48 15.28 -28.56 -22.15
CA ILE A 48 14.64 -27.92 -20.99
C ILE A 48 13.61 -26.89 -21.44
N ASP A 49 13.95 -25.99 -22.37
CA ASP A 49 13.06 -24.95 -22.88
C ASP A 49 12.87 -25.02 -24.39
N TYR A 50 13.95 -25.22 -25.15
CA TYR A 50 13.92 -25.13 -26.62
C TYR A 50 14.87 -26.13 -27.31
N PRO A 51 14.45 -26.74 -28.43
CA PRO A 51 13.05 -26.95 -28.82
C PRO A 51 12.38 -27.89 -27.84
N LYS A 52 11.04 -27.90 -27.80
CA LYS A 52 10.26 -28.78 -26.92
C LYS A 52 10.58 -30.25 -27.16
N LYS A 53 10.83 -30.63 -28.41
CA LYS A 53 11.35 -31.93 -28.83
C LYS A 53 12.33 -31.73 -29.99
N PRO A 54 13.37 -32.56 -30.09
CA PRO A 54 14.26 -32.48 -31.24
C PRO A 54 13.50 -32.77 -32.55
N THR A 55 13.75 -31.97 -33.59
CA THR A 55 13.10 -32.07 -34.89
C THR A 55 13.98 -31.43 -35.98
N THR A 56 13.92 -31.92 -37.21
CA THR A 56 14.54 -31.26 -38.37
C THR A 56 13.61 -30.21 -38.99
N ASP A 57 12.31 -30.24 -38.68
CA ASP A 57 11.33 -29.31 -39.25
C ASP A 57 11.56 -27.86 -38.79
N SER A 58 12.03 -27.03 -39.72
CA SER A 58 12.34 -25.63 -39.46
C SER A 58 11.13 -24.80 -39.07
N GLU A 59 9.92 -25.12 -39.55
CA GLU A 59 8.74 -24.32 -39.24
C GLU A 59 8.29 -24.52 -37.79
N THR A 60 8.38 -25.75 -37.27
CA THR A 60 8.19 -26.02 -35.83
C THR A 60 9.21 -25.24 -34.99
N LEU A 61 10.50 -25.30 -35.36
CA LEU A 61 11.57 -24.60 -34.64
C LEU A 61 11.39 -23.08 -34.61
N LYS A 62 10.94 -22.47 -35.72
CA LYS A 62 10.62 -21.03 -35.80
C LYS A 62 9.43 -20.67 -34.94
N SER A 63 8.36 -21.46 -35.00
CA SER A 63 7.13 -21.21 -34.24
C SER A 63 7.38 -21.26 -32.73
N GLU A 64 8.15 -22.23 -32.26
CA GLU A 64 8.52 -22.33 -30.83
C GLU A 64 9.41 -21.16 -30.39
N ALA A 65 10.37 -20.74 -31.23
CA ALA A 65 11.22 -19.59 -30.95
C ALA A 65 10.40 -18.29 -30.83
N ILE A 66 9.49 -18.03 -31.77
CA ILE A 66 8.58 -16.87 -31.74
C ILE A 66 7.77 -16.87 -30.45
N LYS A 67 7.20 -18.02 -30.06
CA LYS A 67 6.40 -18.12 -28.83
C LYS A 67 7.19 -17.77 -27.57
N ILE A 68 8.47 -18.15 -27.51
CA ILE A 68 9.34 -17.81 -26.39
C ILE A 68 9.62 -16.30 -26.35
N LEU A 69 9.94 -15.71 -27.51
CA LEU A 69 10.23 -14.28 -27.63
C LEU A 69 8.99 -13.40 -27.35
N ASP A 70 7.80 -13.84 -27.78
CA ASP A 70 6.54 -13.17 -27.49
C ASP A 70 6.26 -13.17 -25.98
N LEU A 71 6.41 -14.33 -25.30
CA LEU A 71 6.24 -14.39 -23.84
C LEU A 71 7.26 -13.51 -23.11
N ALA A 72 8.52 -13.49 -23.59
CA ALA A 72 9.55 -12.64 -23.02
C ALA A 72 9.14 -11.16 -23.10
N LYS A 73 8.74 -10.72 -24.30
CA LYS A 73 8.28 -9.35 -24.55
C LYS A 73 7.05 -8.99 -23.72
N ASP A 74 6.03 -9.85 -23.71
CA ASP A 74 4.75 -9.62 -23.04
C ASP A 74 4.87 -9.54 -21.52
N THR A 75 5.84 -10.25 -20.95
CA THR A 75 6.15 -10.21 -19.51
C THR A 75 6.95 -8.95 -19.14
N GLY A 76 7.56 -8.27 -20.12
CA GLY A 76 8.34 -7.05 -19.91
C GLY A 76 9.85 -7.27 -19.84
N PHE A 77 10.36 -8.44 -20.24
CA PHE A 77 11.80 -8.68 -20.41
C PHE A 77 12.36 -7.84 -21.56
N ASN A 78 13.66 -7.53 -21.49
CA ASN A 78 14.39 -6.80 -22.53
C ASN A 78 15.59 -7.58 -23.07
N ALA A 79 15.87 -8.78 -22.55
CA ALA A 79 16.93 -9.65 -23.05
C ALA A 79 16.58 -11.14 -22.91
N VAL A 80 17.09 -11.95 -23.84
CA VAL A 80 16.98 -13.41 -23.83
C VAL A 80 18.37 -14.04 -23.95
N PHE A 81 18.62 -15.04 -23.11
CA PHE A 81 19.86 -15.81 -23.09
C PHE A 81 19.62 -17.19 -23.68
N LEU A 82 19.88 -17.34 -24.98
CA LEU A 82 19.65 -18.59 -25.70
C LEU A 82 20.88 -19.49 -25.60
N GLN A 83 20.72 -20.72 -25.09
CA GLN A 83 21.81 -21.68 -25.05
C GLN A 83 22.14 -22.21 -26.45
N VAL A 84 23.16 -21.65 -27.09
CA VAL A 84 23.56 -22.00 -28.46
C VAL A 84 24.59 -23.12 -28.51
N ARG A 85 25.30 -23.38 -27.39
CA ARG A 85 26.27 -24.47 -27.26
C ARG A 85 26.10 -25.19 -25.92
N PRO A 86 25.23 -26.22 -25.85
CA PRO A 86 25.00 -26.98 -24.62
C PRO A 86 26.08 -28.05 -24.32
N THR A 87 26.60 -28.76 -25.33
CA THR A 87 27.49 -29.93 -25.18
C THR A 87 28.47 -30.09 -26.35
N ALA A 88 29.45 -29.19 -26.47
CA ALA A 88 30.45 -29.19 -27.56
C ALA A 88 29.83 -29.31 -28.97
N ASP A 89 28.71 -28.63 -29.18
CA ASP A 89 27.88 -28.65 -30.38
C ASP A 89 27.21 -27.29 -30.61
N ALA A 90 26.49 -27.12 -31.71
CA ALA A 90 25.98 -25.81 -32.13
C ALA A 90 24.50 -25.83 -32.50
N PHE A 91 23.77 -24.80 -32.06
CA PHE A 91 22.45 -24.39 -32.55
C PHE A 91 22.57 -23.33 -33.66
N TYR A 92 23.69 -23.34 -34.38
CA TYR A 92 24.03 -22.40 -35.42
C TYR A 92 24.98 -23.08 -36.41
N LYS A 93 25.13 -22.50 -37.60
CA LYS A 93 26.03 -23.05 -38.60
C LYS A 93 27.49 -22.81 -38.19
N SER A 94 28.15 -23.86 -37.72
CA SER A 94 29.53 -23.82 -37.25
C SER A 94 30.47 -24.64 -38.14
N SER A 95 31.68 -24.14 -38.34
CA SER A 95 32.81 -24.85 -38.95
C SER A 95 33.63 -25.64 -37.91
N LEU A 96 33.44 -25.36 -36.62
CA LEU A 96 34.19 -25.92 -35.51
C LEU A 96 33.40 -26.99 -34.74
N PHE A 97 32.12 -26.75 -34.52
CA PHE A 97 31.25 -27.61 -33.71
C PHE A 97 30.15 -28.24 -34.57
N PRO A 98 29.82 -29.52 -34.37
CA PRO A 98 28.73 -30.16 -35.11
C PRO A 98 27.37 -29.63 -34.64
N TRP A 99 26.34 -29.74 -35.48
CA TRP A 99 24.95 -29.46 -35.09
C TRP A 99 24.55 -30.23 -33.84
N SER A 100 23.81 -29.57 -32.94
CA SER A 100 23.43 -30.18 -31.67
C SER A 100 22.43 -31.32 -31.81
N ARG A 101 22.64 -32.38 -31.01
CA ARG A 101 21.65 -33.46 -30.88
C ARG A 101 20.34 -32.99 -30.26
N TYR A 102 20.35 -31.94 -29.44
CA TYR A 102 19.13 -31.41 -28.82
C TYR A 102 18.26 -30.64 -29.81
N LEU A 103 18.85 -30.23 -30.95
CA LEU A 103 18.11 -29.57 -32.03
C LEU A 103 17.35 -30.59 -32.88
N THR A 104 18.05 -31.61 -33.43
CA THR A 104 17.49 -32.53 -34.45
C THR A 104 17.37 -33.98 -34.01
N GLY A 105 17.83 -34.32 -32.81
CA GLY A 105 17.82 -35.67 -32.24
C GLY A 105 19.13 -36.43 -32.47
N LYS A 106 19.98 -35.96 -33.39
CA LYS A 106 21.28 -36.58 -33.71
C LYS A 106 22.35 -35.50 -33.96
N GLN A 107 23.49 -35.62 -33.30
CA GLN A 107 24.59 -34.67 -33.46
C GLN A 107 25.12 -34.70 -34.90
N GLY A 108 25.45 -33.53 -35.45
CA GLY A 108 25.95 -33.36 -36.81
C GLY A 108 24.86 -33.27 -37.89
N VAL A 109 23.58 -33.43 -37.54
CA VAL A 109 22.46 -33.29 -38.49
C VAL A 109 21.86 -31.88 -38.38
N ALA A 110 21.86 -31.16 -39.51
CA ALA A 110 21.28 -29.82 -39.63
C ALA A 110 19.74 -29.86 -39.70
N PRO A 111 19.05 -28.77 -39.33
CA PRO A 111 17.63 -28.59 -39.66
C PRO A 111 17.37 -28.53 -41.17
N ASP A 112 16.12 -28.82 -41.56
CA ASP A 112 15.67 -28.80 -42.95
C ASP A 112 15.63 -27.37 -43.52
N GLY A 113 15.62 -27.27 -44.85
CA GLY A 113 15.46 -25.99 -45.55
C GLY A 113 16.62 -25.00 -45.41
N GLY A 114 17.77 -25.43 -44.86
CA GLY A 114 18.92 -24.56 -44.61
C GLY A 114 18.72 -23.59 -43.45
N PHE A 115 17.80 -23.90 -42.54
CA PHE A 115 17.49 -23.05 -41.40
C PHE A 115 18.67 -22.93 -40.42
N ASP A 116 19.06 -21.69 -40.13
CA ASP A 116 20.05 -21.35 -39.10
C ASP A 116 19.32 -20.75 -37.89
N PRO A 117 19.20 -21.50 -36.77
CA PRO A 117 18.42 -21.04 -35.62
C PRO A 117 18.97 -19.75 -34.99
N LEU A 118 20.28 -19.61 -34.80
CA LEU A 118 20.82 -18.42 -34.13
C LEU A 118 20.60 -17.15 -34.96
N ALA A 119 20.72 -17.23 -36.29
CA ALA A 119 20.38 -16.10 -37.16
C ALA A 119 18.91 -15.68 -36.98
N PHE A 120 17.99 -16.65 -37.00
CA PHE A 120 16.57 -16.41 -36.84
C PHE A 120 16.22 -15.84 -35.45
N TRP A 121 16.78 -16.42 -34.39
CA TRP A 121 16.55 -15.96 -33.01
C TRP A 121 17.04 -14.53 -32.80
N THR A 122 18.20 -14.19 -33.36
CA THR A 122 18.75 -12.82 -33.28
C THR A 122 17.82 -11.83 -33.97
N GLU A 123 17.43 -12.11 -35.22
CA GLU A 123 16.55 -11.25 -35.99
C GLU A 123 15.18 -11.05 -35.31
N GLU A 124 14.55 -12.14 -34.84
CA GLU A 124 13.23 -12.08 -34.23
C GLU A 124 13.23 -11.46 -32.83
N ALA A 125 14.32 -11.60 -32.06
CA ALA A 125 14.49 -10.92 -30.79
C ALA A 125 14.58 -9.40 -30.99
N HIS A 126 15.43 -8.96 -31.93
CA HIS A 126 15.61 -7.54 -32.25
C HIS A 126 14.32 -6.89 -32.77
N LYS A 127 13.52 -7.58 -33.59
CA LYS A 127 12.18 -7.09 -34.01
C LYS A 127 11.24 -6.77 -32.85
N ARG A 128 11.44 -7.41 -31.70
CA ARG A 128 10.66 -7.20 -30.47
C ARG A 128 11.32 -6.22 -29.50
N GLY A 129 12.49 -5.67 -29.86
CA GLY A 129 13.31 -4.85 -28.96
C GLY A 129 13.86 -5.65 -27.78
N LEU A 130 14.17 -6.93 -28.01
CA LEU A 130 14.87 -7.79 -27.05
C LEU A 130 16.33 -7.93 -27.50
N GLU A 131 17.26 -7.82 -26.57
CA GLU A 131 18.63 -8.26 -26.81
C GLU A 131 18.73 -9.79 -26.84
N LEU A 132 19.65 -10.32 -27.65
CA LEU A 132 19.99 -11.74 -27.67
C LEU A 132 21.44 -11.97 -27.19
N HIS A 133 21.56 -12.70 -26.08
CA HIS A 133 22.84 -13.15 -25.55
C HIS A 133 23.04 -14.63 -25.87
N ALA A 134 24.07 -14.96 -26.64
CA ALA A 134 24.41 -16.33 -26.99
C ALA A 134 25.07 -17.03 -25.79
N TRP A 135 24.33 -17.95 -25.17
CA TRP A 135 24.78 -18.72 -24.03
C TRP A 135 25.54 -19.98 -24.45
N ILE A 136 26.74 -20.13 -23.90
CA ILE A 136 27.70 -21.16 -24.22
C ILE A 136 28.12 -21.88 -22.94
N ASN A 137 28.10 -23.22 -22.98
CA ASN A 137 28.87 -24.03 -22.05
C ASN A 137 30.31 -24.19 -22.59
N PRO A 138 31.36 -23.86 -21.81
CA PRO A 138 32.73 -23.88 -22.31
C PRO A 138 33.29 -25.30 -22.49
N TYR A 139 33.13 -26.17 -21.50
CA TYR A 139 33.94 -27.41 -21.44
C TYR A 139 33.13 -28.70 -21.53
N ARG A 140 31.81 -28.67 -21.37
CA ARG A 140 30.98 -29.88 -21.43
C ARG A 140 30.97 -30.46 -22.84
N VAL A 141 31.33 -31.74 -22.97
CA VAL A 141 31.27 -32.49 -24.24
C VAL A 141 30.05 -33.39 -24.29
N THR A 142 29.69 -34.02 -23.18
CA THR A 142 28.45 -34.83 -23.08
C THR A 142 27.65 -34.47 -21.84
N LYS A 143 26.35 -34.74 -21.87
CA LYS A 143 25.48 -34.72 -20.69
C LYS A 143 24.64 -35.99 -20.64
N LYS A 144 24.84 -36.79 -19.60
CA LYS A 144 24.13 -38.04 -19.35
C LYS A 144 22.71 -37.78 -18.83
N GLU A 145 21.73 -38.44 -19.45
CA GLU A 145 20.37 -38.58 -18.92
C GLU A 145 20.22 -39.91 -18.16
N TRP A 146 19.30 -39.97 -17.18
CA TRP A 146 19.15 -41.13 -16.29
C TRP A 146 18.83 -42.44 -17.02
N ASN A 147 18.21 -42.36 -18.20
CA ASN A 147 17.80 -43.47 -19.05
C ASN A 147 18.74 -43.72 -20.25
N GLN A 148 19.88 -43.02 -20.36
CA GLN A 148 20.86 -43.19 -21.44
C GLN A 148 22.23 -43.59 -20.85
N PRO A 149 22.59 -44.88 -20.85
CA PRO A 149 23.77 -45.36 -20.09
C PRO A 149 25.13 -45.04 -20.74
N SER A 150 25.19 -44.78 -22.05
CA SER A 150 26.46 -44.61 -22.80
C SER A 150 26.63 -43.20 -23.39
N HIS A 151 27.44 -42.37 -22.73
CA HIS A 151 27.89 -41.07 -23.23
C HIS A 151 29.42 -41.09 -23.33
N ASP A 152 29.92 -41.59 -24.45
CA ASP A 152 31.34 -41.67 -24.78
C ASP A 152 31.59 -41.14 -26.20
N PHE A 153 32.82 -41.26 -26.70
CA PHE A 153 33.19 -40.79 -28.04
C PHE A 153 32.35 -41.41 -29.16
N ALA A 154 31.83 -42.63 -29.00
CA ALA A 154 31.00 -43.28 -30.02
C ALA A 154 29.61 -42.63 -30.16
N SER A 155 29.17 -41.87 -29.14
CA SER A 155 27.92 -41.11 -29.16
C SER A 155 28.04 -39.75 -29.87
N LEU A 156 29.25 -39.33 -30.23
CA LEU A 156 29.54 -38.03 -30.85
C LEU A 156 29.65 -38.12 -32.37
N ALA A 157 29.39 -37.02 -33.06
CA ALA A 157 29.62 -36.92 -34.49
C ALA A 157 31.12 -37.07 -34.80
N PRO A 158 31.52 -37.70 -35.92
CA PRO A 158 32.94 -37.84 -36.29
C PRO A 158 33.70 -36.50 -36.43
N THR A 159 32.98 -35.42 -36.71
CA THR A 159 33.51 -34.06 -36.83
C THR A 159 33.59 -33.32 -35.49
N ASN A 160 33.15 -33.93 -34.38
CA ASN A 160 33.21 -33.29 -33.07
C ASN A 160 34.68 -33.07 -32.65
N PRO A 161 35.07 -31.87 -32.17
CA PRO A 161 36.44 -31.60 -31.74
C PRO A 161 36.97 -32.57 -30.68
N ALA A 162 36.10 -33.11 -29.83
CA ALA A 162 36.45 -34.14 -28.85
C ALA A 162 36.88 -35.46 -29.52
N VAL A 163 36.21 -35.86 -30.60
CA VAL A 163 36.55 -37.07 -31.37
C VAL A 163 37.84 -36.85 -32.17
N LEU A 164 38.01 -35.67 -32.75
CA LEU A 164 39.21 -35.31 -33.52
C LEU A 164 40.45 -35.16 -32.62
N ASN A 165 40.25 -34.78 -31.36
CA ASN A 165 41.32 -34.55 -30.40
C ASN A 165 41.01 -35.25 -29.06
N PRO A 166 41.05 -36.59 -29.01
CA PRO A 166 40.69 -37.34 -27.81
C PRO A 166 41.62 -37.01 -26.62
N GLN A 167 42.85 -36.56 -26.88
CA GLN A 167 43.80 -36.09 -25.87
C GLN A 167 43.38 -34.80 -25.16
N TRP A 168 42.35 -34.10 -25.67
CA TRP A 168 41.80 -32.89 -25.04
C TRP A 168 40.73 -33.18 -24.00
N VAL A 169 40.33 -34.45 -23.85
CA VAL A 169 39.09 -34.82 -23.18
C VAL A 169 39.38 -35.68 -21.95
N VAL A 170 38.72 -35.33 -20.85
CA VAL A 170 38.71 -36.11 -19.62
C VAL A 170 37.35 -36.79 -19.47
N LYS A 171 37.36 -38.11 -19.29
CA LYS A 171 36.18 -38.87 -18.85
C LYS A 171 36.08 -38.80 -17.34
N HIS A 172 35.03 -38.12 -16.87
CA HIS A 172 34.83 -37.83 -15.46
C HIS A 172 34.03 -38.95 -14.76
N PRO A 173 34.19 -39.16 -13.43
CA PRO A 173 33.47 -40.21 -12.69
C PRO A 173 31.93 -40.11 -12.74
N ASP A 174 31.38 -38.93 -13.02
CA ASP A 174 29.94 -38.74 -13.25
C ASP A 174 29.43 -39.36 -14.56
N GLY A 175 30.35 -39.89 -15.38
CA GLY A 175 30.07 -40.57 -16.65
C GLY A 175 30.04 -39.64 -17.86
N ASN A 176 30.35 -38.35 -17.70
CA ASN A 176 30.41 -37.40 -18.81
C ASN A 176 31.84 -37.18 -19.31
N LEU A 177 31.95 -36.66 -20.54
CA LEU A 177 33.17 -36.16 -21.15
C LEU A 177 33.23 -34.64 -21.02
N TYR A 178 34.42 -34.14 -20.72
CA TYR A 178 34.70 -32.70 -20.61
C TYR A 178 36.01 -32.40 -21.32
N PHE A 179 36.10 -31.23 -21.95
CA PHE A 179 37.39 -30.70 -22.37
C PHE A 179 38.22 -30.30 -21.14
N ASP A 180 39.52 -30.57 -21.17
CA ASP A 180 40.47 -30.20 -20.12
C ASP A 180 40.82 -28.69 -20.23
N PRO A 181 40.40 -27.84 -19.27
CA PRO A 181 40.67 -26.41 -19.33
C PRO A 181 42.16 -26.06 -19.22
N GLY A 182 43.00 -26.99 -18.73
CA GLY A 182 44.44 -26.82 -18.62
C GLY A 182 45.19 -26.81 -19.95
N ILE A 183 44.58 -27.35 -21.00
CA ILE A 183 45.19 -27.44 -22.32
C ILE A 183 45.00 -26.10 -23.09
N PRO A 184 46.08 -25.41 -23.50
CA PRO A 184 45.97 -24.15 -24.24
C PRO A 184 45.14 -24.24 -25.53
N GLU A 185 45.25 -25.35 -26.26
CA GLU A 185 44.53 -25.61 -27.50
C GLU A 185 43.02 -25.77 -27.27
N VAL A 186 42.60 -26.33 -26.12
CA VAL A 186 41.19 -26.36 -25.70
C VAL A 186 40.67 -24.94 -25.48
N ARG A 187 41.40 -24.11 -24.72
CA ARG A 187 41.00 -22.72 -24.50
C ARG A 187 40.91 -21.96 -25.83
N ARG A 188 41.84 -22.21 -26.75
CA ARG A 188 41.82 -21.64 -28.09
C ARG A 188 40.59 -22.05 -28.90
N LEU A 189 40.23 -23.35 -28.90
CA LEU A 189 39.01 -23.84 -29.54
C LEU A 189 37.76 -23.10 -29.01
N ILE A 190 37.68 -22.88 -27.69
CA ILE A 190 36.54 -22.18 -27.10
C ILE A 190 36.49 -20.71 -27.54
N ILE A 191 37.63 -20.02 -27.50
CA ILE A 191 37.76 -18.63 -27.97
C ILE A 191 37.38 -18.52 -29.46
N ASP A 192 37.87 -19.43 -30.30
CA ASP A 192 37.57 -19.42 -31.73
C ASP A 192 36.08 -19.68 -32.01
N GLY A 193 35.43 -20.56 -31.23
CA GLY A 193 33.98 -20.73 -31.27
C GLY A 193 33.18 -19.49 -30.87
N VAL A 194 33.62 -18.79 -29.82
CA VAL A 194 33.04 -17.50 -29.42
C VAL A 194 33.19 -16.48 -30.55
N LEU A 195 34.38 -16.39 -31.15
CA LEU A 195 34.65 -15.47 -32.26
C LEU A 195 33.86 -15.81 -33.53
N GLU A 196 33.61 -17.09 -33.80
CA GLU A 196 32.73 -17.51 -34.89
C GLU A 196 31.33 -16.95 -34.72
N ILE A 197 30.78 -16.98 -33.51
CA ILE A 197 29.46 -16.38 -33.21
C ILE A 197 29.50 -14.86 -33.39
N VAL A 198 30.46 -14.19 -32.75
CA VAL A 198 30.57 -12.72 -32.76
C VAL A 198 30.74 -12.16 -34.19
N LYS A 199 31.46 -12.88 -35.06
CA LYS A 199 31.70 -12.46 -36.45
C LYS A 199 30.50 -12.69 -37.36
N ASN A 200 29.74 -13.75 -37.12
CA ASN A 200 28.73 -14.21 -38.08
C ASN A 200 27.29 -13.83 -37.70
N TYR A 201 27.04 -13.48 -36.43
CA TYR A 201 25.69 -13.19 -35.92
C TYR A 201 25.66 -11.85 -35.18
N ASP A 202 24.51 -11.16 -35.25
CA ASP A 202 24.31 -9.86 -34.61
C ASP A 202 23.92 -9.97 -33.13
N VAL A 203 24.64 -10.80 -32.38
CA VAL A 203 24.36 -10.99 -30.94
C VAL A 203 24.75 -9.76 -30.13
N ASP A 204 23.95 -9.44 -29.11
CA ASP A 204 24.22 -8.34 -28.18
C ASP A 204 25.22 -8.74 -27.08
N GLY A 205 25.32 -10.05 -26.82
CA GLY A 205 26.26 -10.58 -25.86
C GLY A 205 26.63 -12.05 -26.02
N ILE A 206 27.71 -12.42 -25.35
CA ILE A 206 28.16 -13.78 -25.10
C ILE A 206 28.00 -14.05 -23.60
N HIS A 207 27.41 -15.20 -23.28
CA HIS A 207 27.12 -15.58 -21.90
C HIS A 207 27.70 -16.95 -21.57
N PHE A 208 28.50 -17.06 -20.51
CA PHE A 208 28.85 -18.37 -19.93
C PHE A 208 28.02 -18.62 -18.66
N ASP A 209 27.64 -19.86 -18.42
CA ASP A 209 26.97 -20.29 -17.18
C ASP A 209 27.99 -20.69 -16.10
N ASP A 210 27.56 -21.54 -15.17
CA ASP A 210 28.26 -21.91 -13.95
C ASP A 210 29.21 -23.11 -14.10
N TYR A 211 29.25 -23.75 -15.27
CA TYR A 211 29.98 -24.99 -15.47
C TYR A 211 31.41 -24.75 -15.98
N PHE A 212 32.37 -24.78 -15.06
CA PHE A 212 33.80 -24.77 -15.34
C PHE A 212 34.38 -26.18 -15.21
N TYR A 213 35.22 -26.44 -14.20
CA TYR A 213 35.53 -27.83 -13.83
C TYR A 213 34.31 -28.45 -13.16
N PRO A 214 34.02 -29.75 -13.39
CA PRO A 214 32.84 -30.41 -12.83
C PRO A 214 32.92 -30.58 -11.30
N ASP A 215 34.09 -30.93 -10.77
CA ASP A 215 34.40 -30.93 -9.34
C ASP A 215 35.93 -31.05 -9.11
N THR A 216 36.34 -31.24 -7.85
CA THR A 216 37.74 -31.39 -7.43
C THR A 216 38.43 -32.67 -7.91
N SER A 217 37.67 -33.71 -8.30
CA SER A 217 38.15 -35.03 -8.70
C SER A 217 38.58 -35.13 -10.17
N PHE A 218 38.55 -34.01 -10.90
CA PHE A 218 38.95 -33.96 -12.31
C PHE A 218 40.35 -34.55 -12.55
N ASN A 219 40.50 -35.39 -13.57
CA ASN A 219 41.73 -36.14 -13.82
C ASN A 219 42.64 -35.44 -14.85
N ASP A 220 43.25 -34.33 -14.44
CA ASP A 220 44.14 -33.49 -15.26
C ASP A 220 45.60 -33.53 -14.79
N LYS A 221 45.99 -34.51 -13.98
CA LYS A 221 47.34 -34.58 -13.38
C LYS A 221 48.46 -34.47 -14.43
N ALA A 222 48.32 -35.15 -15.57
CA ALA A 222 49.30 -35.10 -16.66
C ALA A 222 49.38 -33.69 -17.28
N THR A 223 48.24 -33.02 -17.46
CA THR A 223 48.14 -31.65 -17.96
C THR A 223 48.75 -30.66 -16.96
N TYR A 224 48.45 -30.81 -15.67
CA TYR A 224 49.02 -30.01 -14.60
C TYR A 224 50.55 -30.10 -14.56
N GLU A 225 51.13 -31.30 -14.56
CA GLU A 225 52.59 -31.47 -14.56
C GLU A 225 53.26 -30.86 -15.79
N LYS A 226 52.55 -30.82 -16.93
CA LYS A 226 53.05 -30.25 -18.19
C LYS A 226 53.03 -28.72 -18.22
N TYR A 227 51.98 -28.10 -17.68
CA TYR A 227 51.71 -26.67 -17.89
C TYR A 227 51.78 -25.80 -16.62
N LYS A 228 51.97 -26.37 -15.42
CA LYS A 228 52.07 -25.59 -14.18
C LYS A 228 53.30 -24.69 -14.16
N SER A 229 53.15 -23.53 -13.52
CA SER A 229 54.31 -22.70 -13.17
C SER A 229 55.06 -23.31 -11.97
N PRO A 230 56.38 -23.07 -11.83
CA PRO A 230 57.13 -23.54 -10.66
C PRO A 230 56.49 -23.10 -9.34
N GLY A 231 56.20 -24.05 -8.46
CA GLY A 231 55.59 -23.81 -7.14
C GLY A 231 54.08 -23.54 -7.11
N GLN A 232 53.39 -23.54 -8.26
CA GLN A 232 51.95 -23.30 -8.33
C GLN A 232 51.16 -24.53 -7.84
N SER A 233 50.22 -24.34 -6.92
CA SER A 233 49.33 -25.43 -6.47
C SER A 233 48.37 -25.89 -7.58
N LEU A 234 47.87 -27.13 -7.49
CA LEU A 234 46.89 -27.64 -8.47
C LEU A 234 45.63 -26.78 -8.52
N ASP A 235 45.10 -26.39 -7.36
CA ASP A 235 43.88 -25.60 -7.27
C ASP A 235 44.07 -24.18 -7.84
N ASP A 236 45.22 -23.53 -7.57
CA ASP A 236 45.54 -22.22 -8.16
C ASP A 236 45.75 -22.31 -9.67
N TRP A 237 46.37 -23.39 -10.15
CA TRP A 237 46.53 -23.65 -11.57
C TRP A 237 45.18 -23.86 -12.27
N ARG A 238 44.27 -24.65 -11.69
CA ARG A 238 42.92 -24.83 -12.23
C ARG A 238 42.13 -23.53 -12.30
N ARG A 239 42.20 -22.69 -11.24
CA ARG A 239 41.60 -21.34 -11.27
C ARG A 239 42.20 -20.48 -12.37
N GLU A 240 43.53 -20.48 -12.51
CA GLU A 240 44.21 -19.65 -13.52
C GLU A 240 43.92 -20.10 -14.95
N ASN A 241 43.70 -21.39 -15.18
CA ASN A 241 43.24 -21.90 -16.48
C ASN A 241 41.88 -21.31 -16.87
N VAL A 242 40.95 -21.24 -15.91
CA VAL A 242 39.65 -20.60 -16.12
C VAL A 242 39.81 -19.10 -16.31
N ASN A 243 40.56 -18.42 -15.45
CA ASN A 243 40.83 -16.98 -15.56
C ASN A 243 41.42 -16.62 -16.93
N THR A 244 42.35 -17.44 -17.43
CA THR A 244 42.96 -17.26 -18.74
C THR A 244 41.92 -17.37 -19.86
N LEU A 245 41.03 -18.37 -19.82
CA LEU A 245 39.96 -18.45 -20.82
C LEU A 245 39.07 -17.19 -20.79
N ILE A 246 38.63 -16.78 -19.59
CA ILE A 246 37.72 -15.62 -19.44
C ILE A 246 38.39 -14.35 -19.95
N ARG A 247 39.61 -14.06 -19.50
CA ARG A 247 40.39 -12.89 -19.95
C ARG A 247 40.57 -12.87 -21.46
N ASP A 248 40.99 -13.99 -22.03
CA ASP A 248 41.35 -14.05 -23.45
C ASP A 248 40.07 -14.01 -24.32
N CYS A 249 38.96 -14.61 -23.88
CA CYS A 249 37.64 -14.42 -24.48
C CYS A 249 37.21 -12.95 -24.45
N TYR A 250 37.29 -12.30 -23.29
CA TYR A 250 36.91 -10.88 -23.15
C TYR A 250 37.68 -10.01 -24.15
N TYR A 251 39.01 -10.08 -24.14
CA TYR A 251 39.81 -9.28 -25.07
C TYR A 251 39.55 -9.62 -26.53
N ALA A 252 39.39 -10.90 -26.87
CA ALA A 252 39.09 -11.32 -28.23
C ALA A 252 37.73 -10.78 -28.72
N ILE A 253 36.70 -10.80 -27.87
CA ILE A 253 35.39 -10.19 -28.15
C ILE A 253 35.56 -8.69 -28.34
N LYS A 254 36.22 -7.99 -27.40
CA LYS A 254 36.37 -6.54 -27.45
C LYS A 254 37.16 -6.03 -28.65
N VAL A 255 38.17 -6.78 -29.08
CA VAL A 255 38.93 -6.49 -30.31
C VAL A 255 38.08 -6.72 -31.56
N THR A 256 37.22 -7.74 -31.56
CA THR A 256 36.42 -8.11 -32.73
C THR A 256 35.19 -7.20 -32.89
N ARG A 257 34.40 -7.04 -31.83
CA ARG A 257 33.22 -6.17 -31.76
C ARG A 257 33.06 -5.65 -30.32
N SER A 258 33.57 -4.46 -30.06
CA SER A 258 33.58 -3.86 -28.70
C SER A 258 32.19 -3.68 -28.08
N SER A 259 31.14 -3.55 -28.90
CA SER A 259 29.75 -3.42 -28.44
C SER A 259 29.16 -4.71 -27.88
N VAL A 260 29.70 -5.88 -28.25
CA VAL A 260 29.21 -7.17 -27.75
C VAL A 260 29.63 -7.34 -26.29
N ARG A 261 28.66 -7.60 -25.42
CA ARG A 261 28.90 -7.79 -23.99
C ARG A 261 29.36 -9.21 -23.69
N PHE A 262 30.25 -9.39 -22.74
CA PHE A 262 30.67 -10.69 -22.24
C PHE A 262 30.36 -10.80 -20.76
N GLY A 263 29.57 -11.78 -20.37
CA GLY A 263 29.30 -11.99 -18.95
C GLY A 263 29.06 -13.45 -18.59
N ILE A 264 29.01 -13.66 -17.28
CA ILE A 264 29.08 -14.99 -16.69
C ILE A 264 28.07 -15.12 -15.56
N SER A 265 27.37 -16.26 -15.49
CA SER A 265 26.46 -16.63 -14.41
C SER A 265 27.08 -17.73 -13.53
N PRO A 266 27.91 -17.38 -12.52
CA PRO A 266 28.48 -18.39 -11.62
C PRO A 266 27.47 -18.82 -10.54
N PHE A 267 27.81 -19.86 -9.79
CA PHE A 267 27.13 -20.17 -8.52
C PHE A 267 27.07 -18.93 -7.60
N GLY A 268 25.96 -18.79 -6.86
CA GLY A 268 25.75 -17.63 -5.99
C GLY A 268 26.73 -17.49 -4.82
N ILE A 269 27.41 -18.57 -4.41
CA ILE A 269 28.45 -18.53 -3.37
C ILE A 269 29.82 -18.68 -4.03
N TRP A 270 30.61 -17.61 -4.02
CA TRP A 270 32.02 -17.65 -4.42
C TRP A 270 32.84 -18.45 -3.41
N ALA A 271 32.82 -18.01 -2.15
CA ALA A 271 33.38 -18.71 -1.00
C ALA A 271 32.56 -18.42 0.26
N ASN A 272 32.61 -19.35 1.22
CA ASN A 272 32.09 -19.16 2.57
C ASN A 272 33.13 -18.41 3.41
N ARG A 273 32.69 -17.53 4.32
CA ARG A 273 33.57 -16.78 5.21
C ARG A 273 34.44 -17.69 6.09
N SER A 274 33.93 -18.87 6.45
CA SER A 274 34.61 -19.86 7.28
C SER A 274 35.83 -20.50 6.60
N SER A 275 35.85 -20.58 5.27
CA SER A 275 36.95 -21.14 4.48
C SER A 275 37.81 -20.06 3.81
N ASN A 276 37.26 -18.88 3.56
CA ASN A 276 37.99 -17.74 3.01
C ASN A 276 37.48 -16.44 3.67
N PRO A 277 38.35 -15.62 4.31
CA PRO A 277 37.91 -14.42 5.02
C PRO A 277 37.24 -13.36 4.13
N LEU A 278 37.46 -13.39 2.82
CA LEU A 278 36.77 -12.52 1.85
C LEU A 278 35.38 -13.06 1.47
N GLY A 279 35.04 -14.26 1.92
CA GLY A 279 33.80 -14.96 1.58
C GLY A 279 32.54 -14.37 2.20
N SER A 280 31.41 -14.82 1.67
CA SER A 280 30.07 -14.45 2.14
C SER A 280 29.74 -15.18 3.45
N ASP A 281 28.86 -14.60 4.28
CA ASP A 281 28.35 -15.23 5.50
C ASP A 281 27.33 -16.33 5.17
N THR A 282 27.84 -17.42 4.59
CA THR A 282 27.11 -18.59 4.10
C THR A 282 27.88 -19.87 4.43
N ASN A 283 27.22 -21.02 4.27
CA ASN A 283 27.79 -22.35 4.56
C ASN A 283 27.52 -23.36 3.43
N GLY A 284 27.36 -22.87 2.19
CA GLY A 284 26.98 -23.69 1.03
C GLY A 284 28.17 -24.17 0.19
N LEU A 285 27.86 -24.72 -0.99
CA LEU A 285 28.85 -25.10 -2.00
C LEU A 285 29.56 -23.85 -2.54
N GLN A 286 30.90 -23.92 -2.68
CA GLN A 286 31.73 -22.76 -3.03
C GLN A 286 32.29 -22.91 -4.44
N SER A 287 32.01 -21.95 -5.32
CA SER A 287 32.50 -22.00 -6.70
C SER A 287 34.03 -21.92 -6.80
N TYR A 288 34.65 -21.16 -5.89
CA TYR A 288 36.10 -20.92 -5.86
C TYR A 288 36.94 -22.20 -5.70
N SER A 289 36.46 -23.14 -4.88
CA SER A 289 37.16 -24.41 -4.59
C SER A 289 36.56 -25.60 -5.33
N SER A 290 35.25 -25.61 -5.58
CA SER A 290 34.59 -26.81 -6.12
C SER A 290 34.64 -26.86 -7.64
N HIS A 291 34.50 -25.71 -8.31
CA HIS A 291 34.48 -25.62 -9.78
C HIS A 291 35.65 -24.78 -10.33
N TYR A 292 36.52 -24.29 -9.43
CA TYR A 292 37.66 -23.42 -9.74
C TYR A 292 37.27 -22.13 -10.46
N ALA A 293 36.09 -21.60 -10.14
CA ALA A 293 35.54 -20.37 -10.68
C ALA A 293 35.88 -19.17 -9.77
N ASP A 294 36.94 -18.43 -10.07
CA ASP A 294 37.35 -17.26 -9.29
C ASP A 294 36.61 -15.99 -9.73
N SER A 295 35.30 -15.98 -9.54
CA SER A 295 34.41 -14.91 -9.98
C SER A 295 34.74 -13.55 -9.37
N LEU A 296 35.28 -13.52 -8.14
CA LEU A 296 35.72 -12.26 -7.53
C LEU A 296 36.87 -11.63 -8.32
N LYS A 297 37.84 -12.44 -8.77
CA LYS A 297 38.94 -11.96 -9.61
C LYS A 297 38.45 -11.41 -10.95
N TRP A 298 37.50 -12.09 -11.61
CA TRP A 298 36.98 -11.63 -12.90
C TRP A 298 36.34 -10.24 -12.79
N VAL A 299 35.60 -10.00 -11.71
CA VAL A 299 34.99 -8.71 -11.39
C VAL A 299 36.06 -7.66 -11.09
N LYS A 300 37.03 -7.97 -10.22
CA LYS A 300 38.06 -6.99 -9.80
C LYS A 300 39.03 -6.62 -10.92
N ASP A 301 39.33 -7.55 -11.81
CA ASP A 301 40.20 -7.30 -12.97
C ASP A 301 39.44 -6.65 -14.15
N GLY A 302 38.10 -6.59 -14.10
CA GLY A 302 37.27 -6.00 -15.16
C GLY A 302 37.33 -6.77 -16.49
N ILE A 303 37.47 -8.10 -16.42
CA ILE A 303 37.61 -8.98 -17.60
C ILE A 303 36.28 -9.64 -18.01
N ILE A 304 35.17 -9.01 -17.61
CA ILE A 304 33.78 -9.29 -17.99
C ILE A 304 33.02 -7.96 -17.93
N ASP A 305 31.98 -7.80 -18.72
CA ASP A 305 31.12 -6.61 -18.68
C ASP A 305 30.01 -6.74 -17.63
N TYR A 306 29.54 -7.97 -17.37
CA TYR A 306 28.55 -8.22 -16.34
C TYR A 306 28.76 -9.57 -15.65
N ILE A 307 28.26 -9.68 -14.43
CA ILE A 307 28.19 -10.92 -13.66
C ILE A 307 26.76 -11.18 -13.18
N ALA A 308 26.34 -12.45 -13.23
CA ALA A 308 24.98 -12.88 -12.95
C ALA A 308 24.92 -14.03 -11.92
N PRO A 309 25.39 -13.85 -10.67
CA PRO A 309 25.41 -14.94 -9.68
C PRO A 309 24.02 -15.55 -9.43
N GLN A 310 23.99 -16.88 -9.34
CA GLN A 310 22.76 -17.67 -9.22
C GLN A 310 22.26 -17.71 -7.77
N PHE A 311 21.28 -16.87 -7.44
CA PHE A 311 20.66 -16.77 -6.12
C PHE A 311 19.43 -17.67 -6.05
N TYR A 312 19.66 -18.98 -5.94
CA TYR A 312 18.59 -19.97 -5.98
C TYR A 312 18.09 -20.39 -4.60
N TRP A 313 18.08 -19.45 -3.66
CA TRP A 313 17.63 -19.63 -2.28
C TRP A 313 16.65 -18.53 -1.89
N ASN A 314 15.80 -18.78 -0.89
CA ASN A 314 14.85 -17.79 -0.41
C ASN A 314 15.50 -16.79 0.56
N ILE A 315 14.87 -15.63 0.73
CA ILE A 315 15.21 -14.66 1.78
C ILE A 315 15.10 -15.35 3.15
N GLY A 316 16.14 -15.22 3.98
CA GLY A 316 16.22 -15.82 5.31
C GLY A 316 16.64 -17.29 5.33
N TYR A 317 17.05 -17.90 4.20
CA TYR A 317 17.54 -19.28 4.20
C TYR A 317 18.87 -19.41 4.98
N SER A 318 18.91 -20.27 6.00
CA SER A 318 20.01 -20.30 6.97
C SER A 318 21.39 -20.63 6.40
N VAL A 319 21.46 -21.41 5.31
CA VAL A 319 22.73 -21.84 4.69
C VAL A 319 23.24 -20.81 3.68
N ALA A 320 22.33 -20.16 2.95
CA ALA A 320 22.65 -19.31 1.81
C ALA A 320 21.59 -18.21 1.65
N ASP A 321 21.47 -17.34 2.66
CA ASP A 321 20.45 -16.29 2.71
C ASP A 321 20.61 -15.33 1.53
N TYR A 322 19.53 -15.17 0.76
CA TYR A 322 19.47 -14.25 -0.37
C TYR A 322 19.96 -12.84 -0.01
N SER A 323 19.54 -12.30 1.14
CA SER A 323 19.87 -10.93 1.56
C SER A 323 21.34 -10.75 1.90
N LYS A 324 21.97 -11.78 2.49
CA LYS A 324 23.40 -11.80 2.80
C LYS A 324 24.25 -11.91 1.53
N LEU A 325 23.83 -12.76 0.60
CA LEU A 325 24.45 -12.88 -0.71
C LEU A 325 24.34 -11.58 -1.50
N LEU A 326 23.19 -10.92 -1.46
CA LEU A 326 22.98 -9.63 -2.12
C LEU A 326 23.95 -8.57 -1.61
N THR A 327 24.08 -8.47 -0.27
CA THR A 327 25.02 -7.57 0.38
C THR A 327 26.47 -7.88 -0.02
N TRP A 328 26.84 -9.16 -0.11
CA TRP A 328 28.19 -9.55 -0.48
C TRP A 328 28.51 -9.21 -1.95
N TRP A 329 27.63 -9.57 -2.88
CA TRP A 329 27.83 -9.33 -4.30
C TRP A 329 27.79 -7.85 -4.67
N LYS A 330 26.94 -7.06 -4.00
CA LYS A 330 27.00 -5.58 -4.04
C LYS A 330 28.42 -5.08 -3.78
N ASN A 331 29.04 -5.52 -2.69
CA ASN A 331 30.39 -5.09 -2.32
C ASN A 331 31.46 -5.66 -3.26
N ALA A 332 31.24 -6.84 -3.84
CA ALA A 332 32.14 -7.45 -4.81
C ALA A 332 32.26 -6.58 -6.08
N VAL A 333 31.15 -6.05 -6.60
CA VAL A 333 31.15 -5.19 -7.80
C VAL A 333 31.39 -3.71 -7.51
N ALA A 334 31.23 -3.27 -6.26
CA ALA A 334 31.42 -1.88 -5.87
C ALA A 334 32.78 -1.33 -6.35
N GLY A 335 32.74 -0.17 -7.01
CA GLY A 335 33.91 0.51 -7.56
C GLY A 335 34.47 -0.10 -8.86
N THR A 336 33.80 -1.10 -9.44
CA THR A 336 34.17 -1.68 -10.75
C THR A 336 33.21 -1.22 -11.85
N GLY A 337 33.60 -1.44 -13.12
CA GLY A 337 32.73 -1.22 -14.28
C GLY A 337 31.85 -2.43 -14.64
N VAL A 338 31.79 -3.45 -13.77
CA VAL A 338 31.07 -4.70 -14.04
C VAL A 338 29.64 -4.59 -13.53
N ASP A 339 28.66 -4.78 -14.42
CA ASP A 339 27.25 -4.79 -14.06
C ASP A 339 26.91 -6.04 -13.22
N LEU A 340 26.16 -5.86 -12.13
CA LEU A 340 25.61 -6.97 -11.35
C LEU A 340 24.16 -7.24 -11.74
N TYR A 341 23.90 -8.42 -12.28
CA TYR A 341 22.55 -8.97 -12.46
C TYR A 341 22.33 -10.10 -11.45
N ILE A 342 21.10 -10.30 -10.97
CA ILE A 342 20.81 -11.42 -10.07
C ILE A 342 20.15 -12.56 -10.85
N GLY A 343 20.75 -13.75 -10.83
CA GLY A 343 20.13 -14.95 -11.37
C GLY A 343 19.08 -15.49 -10.40
N MET A 344 17.82 -15.55 -10.80
CA MET A 344 16.68 -15.86 -9.93
C MET A 344 16.07 -17.23 -10.23
N ALA A 345 15.73 -17.99 -9.18
CA ALA A 345 15.15 -19.33 -9.28
C ALA A 345 13.63 -19.33 -9.53
N ALA A 346 13.19 -18.77 -10.66
CA ALA A 346 11.79 -18.78 -11.05
C ALA A 346 11.19 -20.21 -11.08
N TYR A 347 11.99 -21.22 -11.39
CA TYR A 347 11.60 -22.64 -11.39
C TYR A 347 11.18 -23.21 -10.03
N LYS A 348 11.50 -22.53 -8.92
CA LYS A 348 11.08 -22.98 -7.57
C LYS A 348 9.71 -22.44 -7.17
N ALA A 349 9.23 -21.37 -7.80
CA ALA A 349 7.96 -20.76 -7.47
C ALA A 349 6.77 -21.68 -7.79
N GLY A 350 5.63 -21.44 -7.12
CA GLY A 350 4.43 -22.26 -7.28
C GLY A 350 4.48 -23.59 -6.51
N ASP A 351 5.31 -23.68 -5.47
CA ASP A 351 5.35 -24.86 -4.60
C ASP A 351 3.96 -25.10 -4.01
N ALA A 352 3.45 -26.32 -4.15
CA ALA A 352 2.11 -26.69 -3.70
C ALA A 352 1.99 -26.73 -2.17
N ASN A 353 3.10 -26.82 -1.44
CA ASN A 353 3.12 -26.80 0.03
C ASN A 353 2.94 -25.36 0.54
N PRO A 354 1.85 -25.03 1.26
CA PRO A 354 1.62 -23.68 1.80
C PRO A 354 2.68 -23.19 2.78
N ASN A 355 3.45 -24.10 3.38
CA ASN A 355 4.54 -23.78 4.30
C ASN A 355 5.89 -23.60 3.59
N SER A 356 5.96 -23.87 2.28
CA SER A 356 7.18 -23.61 1.51
C SER A 356 7.36 -22.10 1.36
N PRO A 357 8.58 -21.57 1.53
CA PRO A 357 8.84 -20.17 1.20
C PRO A 357 8.59 -19.87 -0.28
N TRP A 358 8.55 -20.89 -1.14
CA TRP A 358 8.26 -20.78 -2.57
C TRP A 358 6.78 -21.00 -2.93
N HIS A 359 5.89 -21.02 -1.93
CA HIS A 359 4.45 -21.12 -2.18
C HIS A 359 3.95 -19.89 -2.96
N GLY A 360 3.26 -20.15 -4.07
CA GLY A 360 2.78 -19.10 -4.97
C GLY A 360 3.93 -18.30 -5.61
N THR A 361 3.75 -16.99 -5.74
CA THR A 361 4.67 -16.09 -6.48
C THR A 361 5.40 -15.08 -5.59
N GLN A 362 5.02 -15.00 -4.31
CA GLN A 362 5.41 -13.89 -3.42
C GLN A 362 6.92 -13.84 -3.16
N GLU A 363 7.62 -14.97 -3.11
CA GLU A 363 9.07 -14.95 -2.93
C GLU A 363 9.81 -14.26 -4.07
N ILE A 364 9.42 -14.54 -5.32
CA ILE A 364 10.03 -13.88 -6.49
C ILE A 364 9.76 -12.38 -6.47
N VAL A 365 8.54 -11.97 -6.09
CA VAL A 365 8.18 -10.55 -5.96
C VAL A 365 9.04 -9.87 -4.89
N ARG A 366 9.13 -10.46 -3.69
CA ARG A 366 9.96 -9.92 -2.60
C ARG A 366 11.43 -9.82 -2.96
N GLN A 367 11.97 -10.81 -3.67
CA GLN A 367 13.36 -10.79 -4.14
C GLN A 367 13.59 -9.69 -5.18
N LEU A 368 12.68 -9.51 -6.14
CA LEU A 368 12.76 -8.41 -7.12
C LEU A 368 12.70 -7.05 -6.43
N GLU A 369 11.79 -6.87 -5.47
CA GLU A 369 11.66 -5.63 -4.70
C GLU A 369 12.89 -5.38 -3.82
N LEU A 370 13.47 -6.43 -3.21
CA LEU A 370 14.71 -6.31 -2.44
C LEU A 370 15.89 -5.90 -3.33
N ASN A 371 16.00 -6.46 -4.53
CA ASN A 371 17.03 -6.07 -5.51
C ASN A 371 16.93 -4.58 -5.88
N ASP A 372 15.71 -4.02 -5.90
CA ASP A 372 15.49 -2.61 -6.22
C ASP A 372 16.08 -1.66 -5.18
N THR A 373 16.21 -2.11 -3.93
CA THR A 373 16.82 -1.33 -2.83
C THR A 373 18.35 -1.20 -2.94
N VAL A 374 18.99 -1.94 -3.86
CA VAL A 374 20.45 -1.93 -4.04
C VAL A 374 20.80 -1.27 -5.37
N GLU A 375 21.63 -0.22 -5.32
CA GLU A 375 21.99 0.59 -6.50
C GLU A 375 22.91 -0.17 -7.46
N GLU A 376 23.80 -0.99 -6.94
CA GLU A 376 24.77 -1.79 -7.69
C GLU A 376 24.09 -2.91 -8.50
N VAL A 377 22.89 -3.33 -8.10
CA VAL A 377 22.10 -4.30 -8.87
C VAL A 377 21.47 -3.60 -10.07
N LYS A 378 21.90 -3.98 -11.27
CA LYS A 378 21.48 -3.42 -12.56
C LYS A 378 20.42 -4.26 -13.27
N GLY A 379 19.94 -5.32 -12.64
CA GLY A 379 18.92 -6.17 -13.25
C GLY A 379 18.78 -7.56 -12.64
N SER A 380 17.94 -8.38 -13.25
CA SER A 380 17.71 -9.77 -12.85
C SER A 380 17.47 -10.66 -14.06
N ILE A 381 17.85 -11.93 -13.95
CA ILE A 381 17.70 -12.93 -15.01
C ILE A 381 16.93 -14.12 -14.45
N MET A 382 15.82 -14.49 -15.08
CA MET A 382 14.95 -15.57 -14.60
C MET A 382 15.37 -16.92 -15.17
N PHE A 383 15.58 -17.90 -14.29
CA PHE A 383 15.74 -19.30 -14.67
C PHE A 383 14.44 -20.06 -14.33
N THR A 384 13.62 -20.46 -15.31
CA THR A 384 13.82 -20.41 -16.78
C THR A 384 12.50 -20.19 -17.55
N TYR A 385 12.53 -20.08 -18.88
CA TYR A 385 11.34 -19.87 -19.74
C TYR A 385 10.17 -20.79 -19.38
N ASN A 386 10.39 -22.11 -19.30
CA ASN A 386 9.31 -23.05 -19.05
C ASN A 386 8.65 -22.88 -17.67
N SER A 387 9.36 -22.30 -16.70
CA SER A 387 8.77 -21.99 -15.39
C SER A 387 7.68 -20.94 -15.51
N LEU A 388 7.87 -19.94 -16.38
CA LEU A 388 6.88 -18.89 -16.62
C LEU A 388 5.79 -19.37 -17.59
N ALA A 389 6.15 -20.14 -18.62
CA ALA A 389 5.19 -20.65 -19.58
C ALA A 389 4.19 -21.64 -18.95
N ASN A 390 4.63 -22.43 -17.98
CA ASN A 390 3.78 -23.41 -17.28
C ASN A 390 3.07 -22.84 -16.04
N TYR A 391 3.46 -21.65 -15.56
CA TYR A 391 2.84 -21.00 -14.41
C TYR A 391 2.50 -19.52 -14.72
N PRO A 392 1.37 -19.25 -15.40
CA PRO A 392 1.00 -17.91 -15.86
C PRO A 392 0.91 -16.86 -14.74
N GLU A 393 0.53 -17.26 -13.53
CA GLU A 393 0.48 -16.38 -12.36
C GLU A 393 1.86 -15.81 -12.00
N LEU A 394 2.93 -16.61 -12.19
CA LEU A 394 4.31 -16.15 -12.00
C LEU A 394 4.70 -15.12 -13.05
N ALA A 395 4.38 -15.37 -14.32
CA ALA A 395 4.62 -14.41 -15.40
C ALA A 395 3.85 -13.09 -15.14
N ALA A 396 2.60 -13.18 -14.69
CA ALA A 396 1.79 -12.01 -14.33
C ALA A 396 2.37 -11.23 -13.15
N ALA A 397 2.87 -11.92 -12.12
CA ALA A 397 3.51 -11.29 -10.97
C ALA A 397 4.80 -10.54 -11.35
N ILE A 398 5.66 -11.17 -12.15
CA ILE A 398 6.89 -10.54 -12.67
C ILE A 398 6.53 -9.33 -13.55
N LYS A 399 5.56 -9.47 -14.45
CA LYS A 399 5.05 -8.38 -15.29
C LYS A 399 4.56 -7.20 -14.46
N ALA A 400 3.84 -7.45 -13.37
CA ALA A 400 3.36 -6.40 -12.48
C ALA A 400 4.50 -5.64 -11.79
N VAL A 401 5.58 -6.34 -11.41
CA VAL A 401 6.79 -5.69 -10.87
C VAL A 401 7.48 -4.84 -11.93
N TYR A 402 7.70 -5.37 -13.14
CA TYR A 402 8.33 -4.63 -14.23
C TYR A 402 7.51 -3.43 -14.70
N ALA A 403 6.18 -3.55 -14.79
CA ALA A 403 5.30 -2.42 -15.08
C ALA A 403 5.43 -1.33 -14.00
N ARG A 404 5.47 -1.71 -12.72
CA ARG A 404 5.71 -0.78 -11.61
C ARG A 404 7.08 -0.12 -11.70
N ARG A 405 8.14 -0.83 -12.08
CA ARG A 405 9.47 -0.25 -12.31
C ARG A 405 9.48 0.74 -13.45
N ASP A 406 8.86 0.40 -14.57
CA ASP A 406 8.73 1.30 -15.72
C ASP A 406 8.02 2.59 -15.32
N GLU A 407 6.94 2.50 -14.55
CA GLU A 407 6.25 3.68 -14.01
C GLU A 407 7.14 4.50 -13.06
N LEU A 408 7.82 3.85 -12.10
CA LEU A 408 8.74 4.51 -11.15
C LEU A 408 9.93 5.18 -11.85
N ALA A 409 10.40 4.61 -12.96
CA ALA A 409 11.46 5.15 -13.81
C ALA A 409 10.96 6.27 -14.75
N GLY A 410 9.73 6.76 -14.56
CA GLY A 410 9.16 7.83 -15.37
C GLY A 410 8.50 7.37 -16.66
N LYS A 411 8.47 6.08 -16.99
CA LYS A 411 7.64 5.58 -18.10
C LYS A 411 6.19 5.37 -17.67
N THR A 412 5.63 6.30 -16.89
CA THR A 412 4.21 6.27 -16.56
C THR A 412 3.43 6.67 -17.80
N GLY A 413 2.70 5.72 -18.40
CA GLY A 413 1.73 6.03 -19.45
C GLY A 413 0.73 7.07 -18.95
N LEU A 414 0.17 7.88 -19.86
CA LEU A 414 -0.78 8.93 -19.49
C LEU A 414 -2.02 8.37 -18.78
N ILE A 415 -2.19 8.70 -17.49
CA ILE A 415 -3.31 8.30 -16.64
C ILE A 415 -4.08 9.56 -16.20
N VAL A 416 -5.41 9.47 -16.23
CA VAL A 416 -6.31 10.45 -15.60
C VAL A 416 -7.21 9.68 -14.62
N SER A 417 -6.88 9.79 -13.33
CA SER A 417 -7.51 9.05 -12.23
C SER A 417 -8.74 9.73 -11.67
N ARG A 418 -8.78 11.07 -11.68
CA ARG A 418 -9.91 11.86 -11.18
C ARG A 418 -10.39 12.85 -12.24
N PRO A 419 -11.64 12.76 -12.72
CA PRO A 419 -12.51 11.59 -12.54
C PRO A 419 -11.96 10.39 -13.33
N SER A 420 -12.26 9.18 -12.88
CA SER A 420 -11.84 7.94 -13.57
C SER A 420 -12.55 7.73 -14.91
N GLY A 421 -13.71 8.37 -15.10
CA GLY A 421 -14.51 8.38 -16.33
C GLY A 421 -15.30 9.68 -16.49
N ASN A 422 -16.30 9.68 -17.37
CA ASN A 422 -17.19 10.83 -17.54
C ASN A 422 -18.16 10.93 -16.36
N ILE A 423 -18.47 12.16 -15.91
CA ILE A 423 -19.32 12.40 -14.74
C ILE A 423 -20.29 13.56 -14.96
N THR A 424 -21.32 13.65 -14.10
CA THR A 424 -22.23 14.80 -13.99
C THR A 424 -22.11 15.40 -12.59
N THR A 425 -22.03 16.72 -12.47
CA THR A 425 -21.90 17.42 -11.17
C THR A 425 -22.62 18.77 -11.16
N SER A 426 -22.97 19.30 -10.00
CA SER A 426 -23.44 20.69 -9.86
C SER A 426 -22.34 21.70 -9.54
N LEU A 427 -21.12 21.22 -9.27
CA LEU A 427 -19.97 22.05 -8.91
C LEU A 427 -19.57 22.96 -10.08
N ASP A 428 -19.17 24.19 -9.75
CA ASP A 428 -18.62 25.15 -10.71
C ASP A 428 -17.11 24.99 -10.94
N LYS A 429 -16.46 24.15 -10.13
CA LYS A 429 -15.05 23.74 -10.28
C LYS A 429 -14.88 22.26 -10.01
N TYR A 430 -13.85 21.66 -10.59
CA TYR A 430 -13.50 20.26 -10.38
C TYR A 430 -12.00 20.02 -10.40
N TYR A 431 -11.50 19.18 -9.50
CA TYR A 431 -10.09 18.84 -9.39
C TYR A 431 -9.77 17.59 -10.19
N LEU A 432 -8.94 17.76 -11.21
CA LEU A 432 -8.41 16.69 -12.03
C LEU A 432 -7.07 16.23 -11.46
N ASN A 433 -6.82 14.93 -11.39
CA ASN A 433 -5.48 14.41 -11.11
C ASN A 433 -5.16 13.16 -11.94
N GLY A 434 -3.88 12.85 -12.00
CA GLY A 434 -3.37 11.74 -12.79
C GLY A 434 -1.85 11.68 -12.80
N ALA A 435 -1.32 10.82 -13.67
CA ALA A 435 0.10 10.60 -13.82
C ALA A 435 0.51 10.64 -15.31
N SER A 436 1.75 11.01 -15.56
CA SER A 436 2.32 11.17 -16.89
C SER A 436 3.83 10.97 -16.81
N ASP A 437 4.48 10.74 -17.94
CA ASP A 437 5.94 10.66 -18.01
C ASP A 437 6.55 12.02 -17.58
N PRO A 438 7.41 12.06 -16.53
CA PRO A 438 8.00 13.30 -16.05
C PRO A 438 8.98 13.92 -17.03
N GLU A 439 9.61 13.14 -17.91
CA GLU A 439 10.62 13.59 -18.86
C GLU A 439 10.00 14.21 -20.12
N LYS A 440 8.70 13.97 -20.38
CA LYS A 440 7.99 14.46 -21.55
C LYS A 440 6.96 15.54 -21.22
N PRO A 441 6.71 16.53 -22.08
CA PRO A 441 5.68 17.54 -21.82
C PRO A 441 4.27 16.92 -21.84
N LEU A 442 3.46 17.28 -20.84
CA LEU A 442 2.03 16.94 -20.78
C LEU A 442 1.20 18.15 -21.21
N TYR A 443 0.15 17.92 -21.99
CA TYR A 443 -0.78 18.97 -22.41
C TYR A 443 -2.21 18.65 -21.95
N LEU A 444 -2.98 19.69 -21.62
CA LEU A 444 -4.41 19.66 -21.37
C LEU A 444 -5.08 20.60 -22.38
N ASN A 445 -5.93 20.06 -23.25
CA ASN A 445 -6.57 20.79 -24.36
C ASN A 445 -5.55 21.58 -25.21
N GLY A 446 -4.36 20.99 -25.44
CA GLY A 446 -3.27 21.60 -26.20
C GLY A 446 -2.41 22.61 -25.43
N LEU A 447 -2.75 22.93 -24.18
CA LEU A 447 -1.96 23.83 -23.33
C LEU A 447 -1.04 23.03 -22.40
N PRO A 448 0.21 23.45 -22.18
CA PRO A 448 1.14 22.70 -21.33
C PRO A 448 0.67 22.67 -19.87
N VAL A 449 0.76 21.50 -19.25
CA VAL A 449 0.51 21.29 -17.82
C VAL A 449 1.81 21.51 -17.04
N SER A 450 1.77 22.39 -16.05
CA SER A 450 2.89 22.66 -15.14
C SER A 450 2.57 22.19 -13.70
N GLY A 451 3.58 22.17 -12.82
CA GLY A 451 3.39 21.81 -11.41
C GLY A 451 3.29 20.31 -11.13
N ARG A 452 3.82 19.48 -12.04
CA ARG A 452 3.92 18.03 -11.83
C ARG A 452 4.98 17.68 -10.77
N SER A 453 4.79 16.58 -10.05
CA SER A 453 5.82 16.04 -9.15
C SER A 453 7.03 15.49 -9.93
N SER A 454 8.12 15.15 -9.23
CA SER A 454 9.31 14.52 -9.82
C SER A 454 9.00 13.19 -10.50
N ARG A 455 7.99 12.46 -10.03
CA ARG A 455 7.48 11.23 -10.66
C ARG A 455 6.40 11.46 -11.72
N GLY A 456 6.13 12.72 -12.08
CA GLY A 456 5.21 13.06 -13.18
C GLY A 456 3.73 13.05 -12.81
N TYR A 457 3.40 12.99 -11.51
CA TYR A 457 2.04 13.14 -11.01
C TYR A 457 1.57 14.57 -11.14
N PHE A 458 0.30 14.78 -11.49
CA PHE A 458 -0.27 16.09 -11.70
C PHE A 458 -1.63 16.25 -11.03
N GLY A 459 -1.98 17.49 -10.72
CA GLY A 459 -3.24 17.87 -10.11
C GLY A 459 -3.63 19.29 -10.51
N ILE A 460 -4.85 19.48 -11.01
CA ILE A 460 -5.29 20.73 -11.65
C ILE A 460 -6.74 21.01 -11.26
N LEU A 461 -7.00 22.16 -10.63
CA LEU A 461 -8.36 22.66 -10.45
C LEU A 461 -8.82 23.42 -11.70
N ILE A 462 -9.96 23.02 -12.26
CA ILE A 462 -10.56 23.64 -13.45
C ILE A 462 -11.93 24.25 -13.12
N THR A 463 -12.30 25.30 -13.84
CA THR A 463 -13.66 25.88 -13.78
C THR A 463 -14.56 25.22 -14.83
N LEU A 464 -15.79 24.89 -14.44
CA LEU A 464 -16.80 24.24 -15.28
C LEU A 464 -17.87 25.24 -15.74
N GLN A 465 -18.12 25.28 -17.05
CA GLN A 465 -19.28 25.97 -17.62
C GLN A 465 -20.54 25.10 -17.50
N PRO A 466 -21.75 25.67 -17.43
CA PRO A 466 -22.99 24.90 -17.53
C PRO A 466 -23.02 24.02 -18.80
N GLY A 467 -23.45 22.76 -18.68
CA GLY A 467 -23.44 21.79 -19.78
C GLY A 467 -22.14 20.96 -19.83
N GLU A 468 -21.81 20.41 -21.00
CA GLU A 468 -20.64 19.54 -21.17
C GLU A 468 -19.33 20.33 -21.20
N ASN A 469 -18.34 19.87 -20.42
CA ASN A 469 -16.97 20.37 -20.44
C ASN A 469 -16.04 19.22 -20.82
N ARG A 470 -15.17 19.40 -21.82
CA ARG A 470 -14.26 18.36 -22.33
C ARG A 470 -12.80 18.68 -22.01
N PHE A 471 -12.12 17.70 -21.42
CA PHE A 471 -10.72 17.78 -21.00
C PHE A 471 -9.94 16.65 -21.63
N THR A 472 -9.10 16.97 -22.61
CA THR A 472 -8.23 16.03 -23.32
C THR A 472 -6.79 16.24 -22.89
N PHE A 473 -6.24 15.26 -22.18
CA PHE A 473 -4.82 15.19 -21.87
C PHE A 473 -4.07 14.51 -23.02
N THR A 474 -2.90 15.02 -23.40
CA THR A 474 -2.03 14.40 -24.41
C THR A 474 -0.56 14.43 -24.00
N GLN A 475 0.16 13.36 -24.31
CA GLN A 475 1.60 13.24 -24.14
C GLN A 475 2.11 12.12 -25.05
N ASP A 476 3.17 12.39 -25.83
CA ASP A 476 3.88 11.37 -26.62
C ASP A 476 2.97 10.47 -27.51
N GLY A 477 2.00 11.07 -28.19
CA GLY A 477 1.04 10.36 -29.04
C GLY A 477 -0.12 9.68 -28.30
N TYR A 478 -0.08 9.59 -26.97
CA TYR A 478 -1.20 9.12 -26.14
C TYR A 478 -2.18 10.26 -25.85
N SER A 479 -3.47 9.90 -25.74
CA SER A 479 -4.55 10.85 -25.46
C SER A 479 -5.60 10.24 -24.55
N VAL A 480 -6.01 10.98 -23.51
CA VAL A 480 -7.10 10.59 -22.59
C VAL A 480 -8.07 11.75 -22.47
N THR A 481 -9.36 11.50 -22.74
CA THR A 481 -10.41 12.52 -22.61
C THR A 481 -11.36 12.22 -21.45
N ARG A 482 -11.75 13.27 -20.72
CA ARG A 482 -12.82 13.27 -19.71
C ARG A 482 -13.87 14.31 -20.06
N VAL A 483 -15.13 13.92 -19.96
CA VAL A 483 -16.28 14.82 -20.10
C VAL A 483 -16.94 14.98 -18.73
N ILE A 484 -17.04 16.24 -18.28
CA ILE A 484 -17.72 16.61 -17.03
C ILE A 484 -18.92 17.47 -17.40
N THR A 485 -20.12 16.97 -17.13
CA THR A 485 -21.36 17.68 -17.40
C THR A 485 -21.81 18.43 -16.15
N ARG A 486 -21.78 19.77 -16.20
CA ARG A 486 -22.25 20.59 -15.09
C ARG A 486 -23.76 20.83 -15.22
N THR A 487 -24.53 20.37 -14.24
CA THR A 487 -25.95 20.73 -14.07
C THR A 487 -26.06 21.97 -13.20
N VAL A 488 -26.79 22.98 -13.66
CA VAL A 488 -27.19 24.10 -12.80
C VAL A 488 -28.48 23.73 -12.07
N SER A 489 -28.52 23.89 -10.74
CA SER A 489 -29.77 23.69 -10.01
C SER A 489 -30.81 24.66 -10.55
N SER A 490 -32.01 24.16 -10.86
CA SER A 490 -33.16 25.01 -11.14
C SER A 490 -33.30 26.01 -9.99
N GLY A 491 -33.59 27.27 -10.31
CA GLY A 491 -33.99 28.27 -9.32
C GLY A 491 -35.24 27.84 -8.52
N PRO A 492 -35.94 28.79 -7.89
CA PRO A 492 -37.07 28.48 -7.01
C PRO A 492 -38.04 27.47 -7.63
N GLN A 493 -38.44 26.45 -6.84
CA GLN A 493 -39.24 25.34 -7.33
C GLN A 493 -40.60 25.85 -7.81
N LYS A 494 -40.86 25.76 -9.12
CA LYS A 494 -42.18 26.05 -9.69
C LYS A 494 -43.20 25.07 -9.13
N MET A 495 -44.34 25.57 -8.72
CA MET A 495 -45.48 24.76 -8.33
C MET A 495 -46.40 24.58 -9.53
N SER A 496 -46.99 23.39 -9.70
CA SER A 496 -47.97 23.11 -10.74
C SER A 496 -49.37 23.66 -10.42
N LYS A 497 -49.66 23.92 -9.13
CA LYS A 497 -50.92 24.47 -8.63
C LYS A 497 -50.71 25.21 -7.31
N ALA A 498 -51.58 26.18 -7.03
CA ALA A 498 -51.59 26.91 -5.77
C ALA A 498 -52.19 26.01 -4.67
N GLU A 499 -51.33 25.34 -3.92
CA GLU A 499 -51.72 24.42 -2.84
C GLU A 499 -50.68 24.37 -1.72
N ILE A 500 -51.01 23.69 -0.63
CA ILE A 500 -50.03 23.23 0.36
C ILE A 500 -49.74 21.74 0.07
N PRO A 501 -48.55 21.38 -0.44
CA PRO A 501 -48.21 19.98 -0.65
C PRO A 501 -48.21 19.24 0.70
N ALA A 502 -48.93 18.10 0.79
CA ALA A 502 -49.01 17.33 2.03
C ALA A 502 -47.62 16.98 2.59
N SER A 503 -46.67 16.62 1.72
CA SER A 503 -45.28 16.29 2.07
C SER A 503 -44.49 17.46 2.66
N SER A 504 -44.93 18.71 2.47
CA SER A 504 -44.24 19.90 2.95
C SER A 504 -44.58 20.28 4.40
N THR A 505 -45.64 19.71 4.97
CA THR A 505 -46.11 20.05 6.32
C THR A 505 -45.23 19.41 7.41
N PHE A 506 -44.92 20.15 8.46
CA PHE A 506 -44.23 19.64 9.65
C PHE A 506 -45.08 19.92 10.91
N PRO A 507 -45.36 18.91 11.75
CA PRO A 507 -44.62 17.65 11.86
C PRO A 507 -45.11 16.53 10.93
N ARG A 508 -44.16 15.68 10.51
CA ARG A 508 -44.41 14.47 9.71
C ARG A 508 -44.53 13.19 10.54
N SER A 509 -44.04 13.21 11.77
CA SER A 509 -44.16 12.16 12.78
C SER A 509 -44.55 12.79 14.12
N PRO A 510 -45.14 12.01 15.06
CA PRO A 510 -45.61 12.57 16.33
C PRO A 510 -44.50 13.33 17.05
N VAL A 511 -44.76 14.59 17.39
CA VAL A 511 -43.83 15.46 18.11
C VAL A 511 -44.39 15.79 19.49
N TYR A 512 -43.57 15.58 20.51
CA TYR A 512 -43.91 15.86 21.89
C TYR A 512 -42.78 16.64 22.53
N GLY A 513 -43.11 17.67 23.31
CA GLY A 513 -42.16 18.40 24.14
C GLY A 513 -42.71 18.62 25.55
N MET A 514 -41.89 19.22 26.40
CA MET A 514 -42.32 19.64 27.73
C MET A 514 -43.04 21.00 27.66
N PRO A 515 -43.91 21.30 28.65
CA PRO A 515 -44.54 22.61 28.73
C PRO A 515 -43.52 23.77 28.67
N GLY A 516 -43.83 24.81 27.92
CA GLY A 516 -42.96 25.97 27.72
C GLY A 516 -41.92 25.83 26.60
N GLU A 517 -41.70 24.62 26.05
CA GLU A 517 -40.84 24.44 24.88
C GLU A 517 -41.54 24.90 23.59
N THR A 518 -40.75 25.29 22.59
CA THR A 518 -41.26 25.78 21.30
C THR A 518 -41.04 24.74 20.21
N ILE A 519 -42.08 24.49 19.41
CA ILE A 519 -42.04 23.65 18.21
C ILE A 519 -42.29 24.53 16.99
N THR A 520 -41.35 24.56 16.03
CA THR A 520 -41.53 25.28 14.77
C THR A 520 -42.37 24.45 13.79
N LEU A 521 -43.63 24.82 13.63
CA LEU A 521 -44.52 24.26 12.62
C LEU A 521 -44.16 24.86 11.26
N SER A 522 -44.17 24.05 10.19
CA SER A 522 -43.85 24.55 8.86
C SER A 522 -44.71 23.93 7.75
N CYS A 523 -44.83 24.64 6.63
CA CYS A 523 -45.35 24.10 5.37
C CYS A 523 -44.77 24.87 4.17
N GLN A 524 -44.89 24.31 2.95
CA GLN A 524 -44.65 25.05 1.72
C GLN A 524 -45.99 25.50 1.11
N ALA A 525 -46.02 26.71 0.60
CA ALA A 525 -47.15 27.28 -0.15
C ALA A 525 -46.61 28.29 -1.18
N PRO A 526 -47.42 28.76 -2.14
CA PRO A 526 -46.98 29.79 -3.07
C PRO A 526 -46.41 31.03 -2.37
N ALA A 527 -45.28 31.55 -2.87
CA ALA A 527 -44.69 32.78 -2.37
C ALA A 527 -45.70 33.95 -2.44
N GLY A 528 -45.85 34.70 -1.35
CA GLY A 528 -46.84 35.76 -1.20
C GLY A 528 -48.22 35.29 -0.67
N SER A 529 -48.39 34.01 -0.34
CA SER A 529 -49.63 33.52 0.29
C SER A 529 -49.79 34.05 1.72
N LYS A 530 -51.03 34.24 2.15
CA LYS A 530 -51.36 34.34 3.58
C LYS A 530 -51.59 32.92 4.11
N VAL A 531 -50.75 32.47 5.05
CA VAL A 531 -50.81 31.10 5.58
C VAL A 531 -51.12 31.14 7.07
N THR A 532 -52.03 30.28 7.52
CA THR A 532 -52.35 30.05 8.93
C THR A 532 -52.21 28.57 9.29
N VAL A 533 -51.99 28.29 10.57
CA VAL A 533 -52.01 26.94 11.15
C VAL A 533 -52.96 26.91 12.34
N GLN A 534 -53.84 25.92 12.39
CA GLN A 534 -54.73 25.66 13.52
C GLN A 534 -54.24 24.47 14.32
N ILE A 535 -54.11 24.63 15.64
CA ILE A 535 -53.70 23.60 16.60
C ILE A 535 -54.26 23.93 17.99
N ASP A 536 -54.65 22.91 18.77
CA ASP A 536 -55.28 23.08 20.09
C ASP A 536 -56.48 24.05 20.06
N GLY A 537 -57.30 23.95 19.00
CA GLY A 537 -58.47 24.79 18.79
C GLY A 537 -58.19 26.26 18.45
N LYS A 538 -56.93 26.68 18.35
CA LYS A 538 -56.51 28.08 18.06
C LYS A 538 -55.84 28.19 16.70
N THR A 539 -55.97 29.36 16.07
CA THR A 539 -55.42 29.64 14.72
C THR A 539 -54.32 30.70 14.80
N TYR A 540 -53.21 30.46 14.11
CA TYR A 540 -52.01 31.30 14.13
C TYR A 540 -51.56 31.64 12.71
N THR A 541 -51.13 32.89 12.49
CA THR A 541 -50.58 33.33 11.20
C THR A 541 -49.10 32.94 11.08
N MET A 542 -48.73 32.28 9.99
CA MET A 542 -47.37 31.83 9.71
C MET A 542 -46.55 32.89 8.94
N LYS A 543 -45.24 32.90 9.14
CA LYS A 543 -44.29 33.81 8.50
C LYS A 543 -43.60 33.14 7.32
N GLN A 544 -43.57 33.80 6.17
CA GLN A 544 -42.78 33.36 5.01
C GLN A 544 -41.29 33.55 5.28
N GLN A 545 -40.47 32.52 5.01
CA GLN A 545 -39.03 32.52 5.28
C GLN A 545 -38.17 32.76 4.03
N THR A 546 -38.66 32.41 2.85
CA THR A 546 -37.91 32.54 1.59
C THR A 546 -38.38 33.77 0.81
N ALA A 547 -37.43 34.49 0.18
CA ALA A 547 -37.73 35.65 -0.65
C ALA A 547 -38.55 35.30 -1.90
N THR A 548 -39.39 36.23 -2.35
CA THR A 548 -40.20 36.08 -3.56
C THR A 548 -39.31 36.31 -4.80
N PRO A 549 -39.33 35.41 -5.81
CA PRO A 549 -38.67 35.67 -7.08
C PRO A 549 -39.27 36.90 -7.76
N SER A 550 -38.48 37.66 -8.53
CA SER A 550 -38.94 38.89 -9.21
C SER A 550 -39.88 38.64 -10.40
N ASP A 551 -40.08 37.38 -10.79
CA ASP A 551 -40.92 36.97 -11.92
C ASP A 551 -42.31 36.53 -11.45
N SER A 552 -43.32 36.74 -12.28
CA SER A 552 -44.76 36.57 -12.01
C SER A 552 -45.25 35.12 -11.81
N GLY A 553 -44.33 34.16 -11.73
CA GLY A 553 -44.62 32.72 -11.67
C GLY A 553 -45.07 32.20 -10.31
N LEU A 554 -45.61 30.98 -10.30
CA LEU A 554 -46.02 30.27 -9.10
C LEU A 554 -44.84 29.47 -8.52
N TYR A 555 -44.24 29.98 -7.44
CA TYR A 555 -43.06 29.40 -6.81
C TYR A 555 -43.33 29.02 -5.36
N ALA A 556 -42.78 27.89 -4.91
CA ALA A 556 -42.89 27.46 -3.52
C ALA A 556 -42.09 28.38 -2.59
N ALA A 557 -42.68 28.76 -1.46
CA ALA A 557 -42.02 29.39 -0.34
C ALA A 557 -42.30 28.61 0.95
N THR A 558 -41.33 28.62 1.88
CA THR A 558 -41.50 27.99 3.19
C THR A 558 -42.14 28.97 4.15
N PHE A 559 -43.17 28.53 4.88
CA PHE A 559 -43.85 29.27 5.94
C PHE A 559 -43.63 28.56 7.26
N THR A 560 -43.36 29.33 8.33
CA THR A 560 -43.13 28.77 9.67
C THR A 560 -43.92 29.51 10.76
N TYR A 561 -44.21 28.82 11.85
CA TYR A 561 -44.73 29.41 13.09
C TYR A 561 -44.15 28.67 14.30
N ASP A 562 -43.56 29.44 15.21
CA ASP A 562 -43.00 28.93 16.47
C ASP A 562 -44.13 28.81 17.51
N TYR A 563 -44.56 27.58 17.78
CA TYR A 563 -45.65 27.27 18.72
C TYR A 563 -45.09 26.86 20.09
N THR A 564 -45.34 27.67 21.12
CA THR A 564 -44.98 27.35 22.50
C THR A 564 -46.00 26.41 23.14
N LEU A 565 -45.52 25.27 23.64
CA LEU A 565 -46.33 24.22 24.24
C LEU A 565 -46.99 24.70 25.55
N PRO A 566 -48.31 24.48 25.71
CA PRO A 566 -49.07 24.99 26.85
C PRO A 566 -48.75 24.25 28.17
N ASN A 567 -48.95 24.96 29.29
CA ASN A 567 -48.91 24.39 30.63
C ASN A 567 -50.27 23.75 30.98
N TYR A 568 -50.23 22.59 31.67
CA TYR A 568 -51.41 21.89 32.17
C TYR A 568 -51.33 21.68 33.68
N ALA A 569 -52.46 21.79 34.38
CA ALA A 569 -52.59 21.45 35.80
C ALA A 569 -52.99 19.97 36.01
N GLY A 570 -52.86 19.50 37.25
CA GLY A 570 -53.26 18.15 37.68
C GLY A 570 -52.15 17.11 37.58
N ASN A 571 -52.54 15.82 37.57
CA ASN A 571 -51.60 14.71 37.54
C ASN A 571 -50.74 14.72 36.25
N PRO A 572 -49.41 14.53 36.36
CA PRO A 572 -48.53 14.44 35.21
C PRO A 572 -48.95 13.35 34.23
N ARG A 573 -49.12 13.73 32.96
CA ARG A 573 -49.56 12.85 31.88
C ARG A 573 -49.04 13.33 30.53
N LYS A 574 -49.18 12.50 29.51
CA LYS A 574 -49.02 12.86 28.10
C LYS A 574 -50.35 13.41 27.57
N VAL A 575 -50.30 14.52 26.83
CA VAL A 575 -51.46 15.23 26.30
C VAL A 575 -51.29 15.43 24.79
N ASP A 576 -52.24 14.95 24.00
CA ASP A 576 -52.26 15.17 22.55
C ASP A 576 -53.02 16.48 22.25
N LEU A 577 -52.36 17.43 21.57
CA LEU A 577 -52.96 18.71 21.13
C LEU A 577 -53.69 18.58 19.77
N GLY A 578 -53.56 17.42 19.14
CA GLY A 578 -54.11 17.12 17.82
C GLY A 578 -53.12 17.35 16.68
N VAL A 579 -53.61 17.18 15.46
CA VAL A 579 -52.84 17.31 14.21
C VAL A 579 -53.00 18.75 13.70
N PRO A 580 -51.92 19.50 13.45
CA PRO A 580 -52.02 20.86 12.91
C PRO A 580 -52.75 20.89 11.56
N VAL A 581 -53.56 21.92 11.33
CA VAL A 581 -54.28 22.14 10.07
C VAL A 581 -53.79 23.43 9.43
N TYR A 582 -53.11 23.31 8.30
CA TYR A 582 -52.54 24.44 7.56
C TYR A 582 -53.53 24.94 6.53
N THR A 583 -53.72 26.25 6.42
CA THR A 583 -54.58 26.86 5.40
C THR A 583 -53.83 28.00 4.73
N MET A 584 -53.78 27.99 3.40
CA MET A 584 -53.21 29.07 2.60
C MET A 584 -54.29 29.78 1.80
N ASN A 585 -54.13 31.10 1.64
CA ASN A 585 -54.85 31.90 0.67
C ASN A 585 -53.85 32.58 -0.27
N TYR A 586 -53.89 32.21 -1.54
CA TYR A 586 -53.09 32.80 -2.60
C TYR A 586 -54.00 33.42 -3.65
N LYS A 587 -54.04 34.76 -3.72
CA LYS A 587 -54.84 35.52 -4.70
C LYS A 587 -56.33 35.08 -4.76
N GLY A 588 -56.93 34.75 -3.62
CA GLY A 588 -58.32 34.31 -3.54
C GLY A 588 -58.52 32.79 -3.62
N THR A 589 -57.52 32.01 -4.07
CA THR A 589 -57.54 30.55 -4.00
C THR A 589 -57.18 30.10 -2.58
N THR A 590 -58.05 29.31 -1.96
CA THR A 590 -57.81 28.74 -0.62
C THR A 590 -57.53 27.24 -0.72
N SER A 591 -56.51 26.77 -0.01
CA SER A 591 -56.18 25.34 0.13
C SER A 591 -55.90 25.03 1.58
N THR A 592 -56.51 23.95 2.09
CA THR A 592 -56.31 23.46 3.45
C THR A 592 -55.67 22.09 3.39
N GLN A 593 -54.63 21.89 4.20
CA GLN A 593 -53.92 20.63 4.32
C GLN A 593 -53.77 20.27 5.79
N LYS A 594 -54.30 19.11 6.18
CA LYS A 594 -54.04 18.53 7.50
C LYS A 594 -52.59 18.02 7.53
N GLY A 595 -51.87 18.32 8.60
CA GLY A 595 -50.54 17.76 8.86
C GLY A 595 -50.58 16.23 8.96
N ALA A 596 -49.42 15.59 8.96
CA ALA A 596 -49.35 14.13 8.99
C ALA A 596 -49.32 13.54 10.41
N ALA A 597 -48.99 14.34 11.42
CA ALA A 597 -48.82 13.83 12.77
C ALA A 597 -49.27 14.80 13.87
N VAL A 598 -49.46 14.24 15.07
CA VAL A 598 -49.87 14.98 16.26
C VAL A 598 -48.74 15.81 16.84
N VAL A 599 -49.10 16.94 17.43
CA VAL A 599 -48.26 17.68 18.38
C VAL A 599 -48.81 17.39 19.78
N GLY A 600 -47.94 17.19 20.76
CA GLY A 600 -48.33 16.89 22.12
C GLY A 600 -47.40 17.45 23.19
N VAL A 601 -47.83 17.32 24.43
CA VAL A 601 -47.11 17.72 25.63
C VAL A 601 -46.84 16.48 26.49
N ILE A 602 -45.61 16.32 26.95
CA ILE A 602 -45.26 15.37 28.01
C ILE A 602 -44.98 16.18 29.28
N MET A 603 -45.89 16.13 30.25
CA MET A 603 -45.74 16.86 31.50
C MET A 603 -44.56 16.31 32.32
N LYS A 604 -43.91 17.17 33.11
CA LYS A 604 -42.83 16.75 34.02
C LYS A 604 -43.29 15.63 34.95
N GLY A 605 -42.58 14.50 34.90
CA GLY A 605 -42.89 13.31 35.69
C GLY A 605 -44.09 12.51 35.19
N ALA A 606 -44.53 12.71 33.94
CA ALA A 606 -45.49 11.82 33.29
C ALA A 606 -44.90 10.39 33.19
N PRO A 607 -45.73 9.34 33.37
CA PRO A 607 -45.29 7.94 33.35
C PRO A 607 -45.04 7.42 31.91
N VAL A 608 -44.19 8.12 31.15
CA VAL A 608 -43.76 7.74 29.80
C VAL A 608 -42.30 7.31 29.88
N TYR A 609 -41.97 6.11 29.40
CA TYR A 609 -40.64 5.52 29.56
C TYR A 609 -40.08 4.98 28.24
N ALA A 610 -38.76 4.97 28.14
CA ALA A 610 -38.02 4.34 27.05
C ALA A 610 -37.05 3.30 27.63
N GLU A 611 -37.14 2.07 27.15
CA GLU A 611 -36.23 0.97 27.50
C GLU A 611 -35.42 0.57 26.27
N VAL A 612 -34.09 0.53 26.38
CA VAL A 612 -33.22 0.08 25.29
C VAL A 612 -33.48 -1.40 25.00
N LYS A 613 -33.73 -1.75 23.73
CA LYS A 613 -34.02 -3.15 23.34
C LYS A 613 -32.92 -3.81 22.50
N VAL A 614 -31.99 -3.02 21.96
CA VAL A 614 -30.81 -3.49 21.23
C VAL A 614 -29.62 -3.66 22.17
N PRO A 615 -28.58 -4.46 21.81
CA PRO A 615 -27.42 -4.66 22.68
C PRO A 615 -26.76 -3.34 23.14
N MET A 616 -26.62 -2.39 22.22
CA MET A 616 -26.13 -1.04 22.47
C MET A 616 -26.77 -0.06 21.48
N THR A 617 -27.05 1.16 21.93
CA THR A 617 -27.45 2.29 21.08
C THR A 617 -26.71 3.56 21.51
N TYR A 618 -26.62 4.53 20.60
CA TYR A 618 -26.07 5.84 20.90
C TYR A 618 -27.15 6.84 21.28
N THR A 619 -26.79 7.74 22.18
CA THR A 619 -27.53 8.99 22.39
C THR A 619 -27.05 10.11 21.48
N PHE A 620 -27.83 11.18 21.38
CA PHE A 620 -27.57 12.35 20.55
C PHE A 620 -27.98 13.63 21.30
N ASP A 621 -27.28 14.74 21.03
CA ASP A 621 -27.61 16.04 21.65
C ASP A 621 -28.90 16.66 21.05
N GLU A 622 -29.23 16.26 19.82
CA GLU A 622 -30.41 16.69 19.07
C GLU A 622 -31.15 15.47 18.49
N PRO A 623 -32.41 15.58 18.04
CA PRO A 623 -33.15 14.48 17.40
C PRO A 623 -32.65 14.21 15.96
N SER A 624 -31.33 14.09 15.79
CA SER A 624 -30.62 13.80 14.55
C SER A 624 -29.30 13.08 14.84
N SER A 625 -28.86 12.27 13.88
CA SER A 625 -27.56 11.61 13.90
C SER A 625 -26.44 12.41 13.24
N ASP A 626 -26.74 13.61 12.69
CA ASP A 626 -25.81 14.38 11.85
C ASP A 626 -24.50 14.74 12.57
N ASN A 627 -24.55 14.95 13.88
CA ASN A 627 -23.37 15.26 14.70
C ASN A 627 -22.72 14.01 15.33
N GLY A 628 -23.18 12.81 14.96
CA GLY A 628 -22.70 11.54 15.47
C GLY A 628 -23.19 11.20 16.88
N GLY A 629 -23.04 9.93 17.28
CA GLY A 629 -23.44 9.46 18.60
C GLY A 629 -22.61 10.06 19.74
N ARG A 630 -23.24 10.30 20.89
CA ARG A 630 -22.67 10.96 22.07
C ARG A 630 -22.32 9.94 23.17
N HIS A 631 -23.29 9.20 23.68
CA HIS A 631 -23.07 8.22 24.76
C HIS A 631 -23.64 6.87 24.38
N GLN A 632 -23.08 5.80 24.94
CA GLN A 632 -23.63 4.45 24.75
C GLN A 632 -24.65 4.16 25.85
N LEU A 633 -25.79 3.61 25.47
CA LEU A 633 -26.76 2.97 26.35
C LEU A 633 -26.87 1.49 25.98
N TYR A 634 -27.17 0.65 26.96
CA TYR A 634 -27.18 -0.81 26.80
C TYR A 634 -28.57 -1.40 27.00
N SER A 635 -28.82 -2.56 26.41
CA SER A 635 -30.09 -3.29 26.49
C SER A 635 -30.66 -3.35 27.92
N GLY A 636 -31.94 -3.06 28.06
CA GLY A 636 -32.72 -3.00 29.29
C GLY A 636 -32.43 -1.78 30.18
N MET A 637 -31.63 -0.81 29.74
CA MET A 637 -31.55 0.50 30.42
C MET A 637 -32.85 1.26 30.22
N LEU A 638 -33.40 1.79 31.32
CA LEU A 638 -34.69 2.46 31.37
C LEU A 638 -34.54 3.93 31.79
N ASP A 639 -35.23 4.83 31.09
CA ASP A 639 -35.35 6.24 31.49
C ASP A 639 -36.75 6.80 31.20
N ALA A 640 -37.12 7.87 31.88
CA ALA A 640 -38.32 8.63 31.58
C ALA A 640 -38.15 9.41 30.27
N VAL A 641 -39.23 9.50 29.49
CA VAL A 641 -39.27 10.26 28.24
C VAL A 641 -39.76 11.68 28.54
N THR A 642 -39.05 12.67 28.02
CA THR A 642 -39.37 14.09 28.14
C THR A 642 -39.73 14.74 26.81
N GLY A 643 -39.59 14.02 25.69
CA GLY A 643 -39.90 14.54 24.36
C GLY A 643 -39.81 13.47 23.28
N MET A 644 -40.37 13.75 22.11
CA MET A 644 -40.29 12.91 20.92
C MET A 644 -40.26 13.81 19.69
N SER A 645 -39.41 13.50 18.71
CA SER A 645 -39.35 14.25 17.46
C SER A 645 -38.71 13.38 16.38
N GLY A 646 -39.28 13.37 15.17
CA GLY A 646 -38.74 12.56 14.09
C GLY A 646 -38.76 11.07 14.44
N SER A 647 -37.59 10.45 14.36
CA SER A 647 -37.32 9.06 14.73
C SER A 647 -36.67 8.93 16.12
N TYR A 648 -36.77 9.95 16.97
CA TYR A 648 -36.04 10.02 18.24
C TYR A 648 -36.97 10.28 19.43
N VAL A 649 -36.56 9.78 20.60
CA VAL A 649 -37.16 10.08 21.89
C VAL A 649 -36.12 10.74 22.80
N ARG A 650 -36.53 11.76 23.55
CA ARG A 650 -35.67 12.46 24.51
C ARG A 650 -35.84 11.86 25.88
N LEU A 651 -34.74 11.51 26.50
CA LEU A 651 -34.67 10.93 27.84
C LEU A 651 -34.68 12.03 28.92
N SER A 652 -34.76 11.66 30.20
CA SER A 652 -34.79 12.62 31.32
C SER A 652 -33.48 13.40 31.46
N SER A 653 -32.38 12.79 31.04
CA SER A 653 -31.08 13.43 30.88
C SER A 653 -31.01 14.53 29.81
N GLY A 654 -32.04 14.70 28.97
CA GLY A 654 -32.05 15.63 27.84
C GLY A 654 -31.43 15.07 26.55
N GLN A 655 -30.78 13.90 26.63
CA GLN A 655 -30.21 13.19 25.49
C GLN A 655 -31.30 12.50 24.65
N TRP A 656 -31.11 12.44 23.34
CA TRP A 656 -32.02 11.79 22.39
C TRP A 656 -31.53 10.38 22.05
N VAL A 657 -32.43 9.43 21.87
CA VAL A 657 -32.12 8.07 21.41
C VAL A 657 -33.05 7.68 20.27
N ASN A 658 -32.57 6.85 19.34
CA ASN A 658 -33.37 6.41 18.21
C ASN A 658 -34.53 5.55 18.70
N LYS A 659 -35.75 5.89 18.28
CA LYS A 659 -36.99 5.20 18.65
C LYS A 659 -37.00 3.75 18.19
N ASN A 660 -36.27 3.42 17.13
CA ASN A 660 -36.13 2.04 16.64
C ASN A 660 -35.30 1.17 17.58
N ASP A 661 -34.48 1.76 18.44
CA ASP A 661 -33.55 1.06 19.36
C ASP A 661 -34.11 0.88 20.76
N VAL A 662 -35.28 1.48 21.03
CA VAL A 662 -35.97 1.42 22.32
C VAL A 662 -37.39 0.88 22.17
N ASN A 663 -37.95 0.42 23.28
CA ASN A 663 -39.38 0.27 23.46
C ASN A 663 -39.89 1.48 24.24
N VAL A 664 -40.98 2.09 23.78
CA VAL A 664 -41.58 3.26 24.42
C VAL A 664 -42.93 2.86 25.01
N TYR A 665 -43.12 3.12 26.31
CA TYR A 665 -44.32 2.72 27.05
C TYR A 665 -45.00 3.93 27.70
N ASP A 666 -46.32 3.97 27.63
CA ASP A 666 -47.18 4.86 28.42
C ASP A 666 -47.79 4.01 29.57
N LEU A 667 -47.44 4.29 30.82
CA LEU A 667 -47.91 3.54 31.99
C LEU A 667 -48.92 4.34 32.81
N ASN A 668 -49.68 3.67 33.69
CA ASN A 668 -50.61 4.31 34.64
C ASN A 668 -50.00 4.53 36.04
N PHE A 669 -48.76 4.07 36.26
CA PHE A 669 -47.99 4.29 37.48
C PHE A 669 -46.58 4.76 37.14
N LYS A 670 -45.90 5.39 38.11
CA LYS A 670 -44.50 5.80 37.95
C LYS A 670 -43.57 4.64 38.30
N ILE A 671 -42.63 4.36 37.42
CA ILE A 671 -41.44 3.56 37.73
C ILE A 671 -40.43 4.46 38.42
N GLN A 672 -39.90 4.00 39.56
CA GLN A 672 -38.81 4.66 40.29
C GLN A 672 -37.66 3.66 40.46
N SER A 673 -36.46 4.07 40.04
CA SER A 673 -35.22 3.35 40.32
C SER A 673 -34.48 4.05 41.45
N ASP A 674 -34.03 3.30 42.45
CA ASP A 674 -33.26 3.81 43.58
C ASP A 674 -31.89 3.12 43.64
N ILE A 675 -30.81 3.90 43.78
CA ILE A 675 -29.47 3.39 44.07
C ILE A 675 -29.37 3.16 45.58
N LYS A 676 -29.19 1.90 45.97
CA LYS A 676 -29.17 1.42 47.37
C LYS A 676 -27.78 1.38 47.95
N GLN A 677 -26.77 1.14 47.12
CA GLN A 677 -25.39 1.01 47.56
C GLN A 677 -24.44 1.56 46.51
N VAL A 678 -23.37 2.20 46.98
CA VAL A 678 -22.26 2.66 46.17
C VAL A 678 -20.97 2.12 46.79
N GLU A 679 -20.19 1.38 46.01
CA GLU A 679 -18.90 0.79 46.43
C GLU A 679 -17.80 1.21 45.45
N TYR A 680 -16.57 1.40 45.94
CA TYR A 680 -15.40 1.63 45.09
C TYR A 680 -14.35 0.54 45.32
N VAL A 681 -13.92 -0.13 44.25
CA VAL A 681 -12.98 -1.25 44.32
C VAL A 681 -11.80 -1.02 43.39
N ILE A 682 -10.58 -1.27 43.87
CA ILE A 682 -9.36 -1.27 43.05
C ILE A 682 -9.13 -2.69 42.53
N GLY A 683 -9.19 -2.87 41.22
CA GLY A 683 -8.87 -4.12 40.52
C GLY A 683 -7.51 -4.06 39.81
N GLU A 684 -7.18 -5.14 39.10
CA GLU A 684 -5.98 -5.20 38.27
C GLU A 684 -6.20 -4.43 36.96
N GLY A 685 -5.49 -3.31 36.79
CA GLY A 685 -5.59 -2.42 35.63
C GLY A 685 -6.80 -1.48 35.61
N TRP A 686 -7.92 -1.87 36.23
CA TRP A 686 -9.16 -1.08 36.31
C TRP A 686 -9.61 -0.89 37.75
N GLU A 687 -10.08 0.32 38.08
CA GLU A 687 -10.79 0.62 39.32
C GLU A 687 -12.28 0.80 39.01
N THR A 688 -13.17 0.37 39.90
CA THR A 688 -14.60 0.24 39.60
C THR A 688 -15.45 0.90 40.68
N LEU A 689 -16.32 1.82 40.26
CA LEU A 689 -17.45 2.30 41.06
C LEU A 689 -18.67 1.40 40.78
N LYS A 690 -19.12 0.65 41.77
CA LYS A 690 -20.29 -0.24 41.67
C LYS A 690 -21.52 0.46 42.21
N LEU A 691 -22.61 0.46 41.45
CA LEU A 691 -23.91 0.99 41.84
C LEU A 691 -24.94 -0.13 41.84
N ASP A 692 -25.46 -0.48 43.03
CA ASP A 692 -26.59 -1.40 43.15
C ASP A 692 -27.89 -0.59 43.16
N ALA A 693 -28.76 -0.86 42.18
CA ALA A 693 -30.02 -0.18 41.98
C ALA A 693 -31.20 -1.16 41.99
N THR A 694 -32.40 -0.64 42.22
CA THR A 694 -33.64 -1.48 42.19
C THR A 694 -33.99 -1.96 40.79
N LEU A 695 -33.61 -1.20 39.76
CA LEU A 695 -33.82 -1.49 38.34
C LEU A 695 -32.53 -1.17 37.57
N SER A 696 -32.55 -1.31 36.25
CA SER A 696 -31.44 -0.93 35.37
C SER A 696 -31.64 0.50 34.83
N PRO A 697 -31.22 1.56 35.56
CA PRO A 697 -31.36 2.92 35.06
C PRO A 697 -30.46 3.15 33.84
N ALA A 698 -30.91 4.01 32.93
CA ALA A 698 -30.03 4.59 31.93
C ALA A 698 -28.92 5.41 32.61
N ALA A 699 -27.70 5.30 32.07
CA ALA A 699 -26.57 6.03 32.59
C ALA A 699 -25.55 6.32 31.50
N PHE A 700 -24.84 7.43 31.65
CA PHE A 700 -23.69 7.75 30.82
C PHE A 700 -22.65 8.53 31.63
N ALA A 701 -21.39 8.43 31.21
CA ALA A 701 -20.26 9.09 31.85
C ALA A 701 -19.54 10.05 30.88
N VAL A 702 -19.05 11.16 31.42
CA VAL A 702 -18.27 12.17 30.69
C VAL A 702 -17.02 12.53 31.48
N PHE A 703 -15.87 12.50 30.83
CA PHE A 703 -14.63 13.00 31.41
C PHE A 703 -14.34 14.43 30.93
N ASP A 704 -14.07 15.35 31.85
CA ASP A 704 -13.72 16.75 31.52
C ASP A 704 -12.22 17.06 31.58
N GLY A 705 -11.37 16.04 31.76
CA GLY A 705 -9.93 16.18 31.94
C GLY A 705 -9.49 16.06 33.40
N THR A 706 -10.40 16.28 34.36
CA THR A 706 -10.12 16.17 35.80
C THR A 706 -11.13 15.32 36.55
N GLN A 707 -12.36 15.25 36.05
CA GLN A 707 -13.47 14.59 36.72
C GLN A 707 -14.25 13.71 35.74
N VAL A 708 -14.68 12.54 36.21
CA VAL A 708 -15.68 11.71 35.53
C VAL A 708 -17.05 12.02 36.13
N LYS A 709 -17.95 12.54 35.30
CA LYS A 709 -19.33 12.86 35.66
C LYS A 709 -20.24 11.75 35.16
N LEU A 710 -20.81 10.98 36.08
CA LEU A 710 -21.73 9.89 35.81
C LEU A 710 -23.16 10.35 36.10
N THR A 711 -23.98 10.46 35.06
CA THR A 711 -25.41 10.74 35.16
C THR A 711 -26.17 9.41 35.16
N VAL A 712 -27.06 9.21 36.12
CA VAL A 712 -27.86 7.99 36.28
C VAL A 712 -29.33 8.35 36.48
N SER A 713 -30.23 7.76 35.70
CA SER A 713 -31.69 7.97 35.79
C SER A 713 -32.33 7.24 36.99
N ALA A 714 -31.71 7.37 38.17
CA ALA A 714 -32.17 6.81 39.44
C ALA A 714 -31.97 7.82 40.57
N THR A 715 -32.77 7.74 41.62
CA THR A 715 -32.55 8.50 42.85
C THR A 715 -31.53 7.78 43.71
N CYS A 716 -30.47 8.47 44.15
CA CYS A 716 -29.51 7.87 45.08
C CYS A 716 -29.97 7.99 46.54
N ARG A 717 -30.04 6.87 47.26
CA ARG A 717 -30.30 6.82 48.71
C ARG A 717 -29.08 6.41 49.54
N ALA A 718 -27.96 6.15 48.87
CA ALA A 718 -26.71 5.75 49.49
C ALA A 718 -25.80 6.97 49.75
N GLU A 719 -24.89 6.82 50.72
CA GLU A 719 -23.78 7.75 50.91
C GLU A 719 -22.69 7.55 49.86
N ALA A 720 -21.79 8.54 49.74
CA ALA A 720 -20.60 8.39 48.91
C ALA A 720 -19.70 7.26 49.47
N PRO A 721 -19.03 6.48 48.60
CA PRO A 721 -18.20 5.36 49.03
C PRO A 721 -16.95 5.87 49.77
N GLN A 722 -16.47 5.08 50.74
CA GLN A 722 -15.14 5.24 51.29
C GLN A 722 -14.11 4.80 50.25
N LEU A 723 -13.15 5.67 49.93
CA LEU A 723 -12.14 5.40 48.90
C LEU A 723 -10.89 4.77 49.52
N PRO A 724 -10.35 3.68 48.94
CA PRO A 724 -9.07 3.13 49.38
C PRO A 724 -7.92 4.15 49.26
N PRO A 725 -6.88 4.11 50.12
CA PRO A 725 -5.83 5.14 50.15
C PRO A 725 -5.14 5.44 48.81
N ASN A 726 -4.95 4.41 47.98
CA ASN A 726 -4.23 4.49 46.70
C ASN A 726 -5.14 4.59 45.46
N ALA A 727 -6.44 4.83 45.65
CA ALA A 727 -7.39 4.95 44.54
C ALA A 727 -7.00 6.07 43.56
N LEU A 728 -7.22 5.84 42.27
CA LEU A 728 -7.08 6.82 41.18
C LEU A 728 -8.01 8.02 41.42
N ILE A 729 -9.16 7.77 42.03
CA ILE A 729 -10.14 8.79 42.39
C ILE A 729 -9.88 9.26 43.82
N SER A 730 -9.83 10.58 44.02
CA SER A 730 -9.60 11.22 45.34
C SER A 730 -10.90 11.58 46.07
N SER A 731 -12.00 11.80 45.35
CA SER A 731 -13.32 12.07 45.95
C SER A 731 -14.45 11.66 45.01
N VAL A 732 -15.57 11.23 45.61
CA VAL A 732 -16.85 11.02 44.92
C VAL A 732 -17.90 11.89 45.59
N THR A 733 -18.54 12.79 44.83
CA THR A 733 -19.69 13.57 45.31
C THR A 733 -20.96 13.11 44.61
N ILE A 734 -22.09 13.15 45.34
CA ILE A 734 -23.40 12.72 44.86
C ILE A 734 -24.36 13.89 44.98
N ALA A 735 -24.99 14.27 43.86
CA ALA A 735 -26.00 15.31 43.80
C ALA A 735 -27.29 14.78 43.16
N GLN A 736 -28.44 15.09 43.75
CA GLN A 736 -29.73 14.81 43.13
C GLN A 736 -30.02 15.85 42.06
N ASN A 737 -30.31 15.39 40.85
CA ASN A 737 -30.84 16.23 39.79
C ASN A 737 -32.35 16.01 39.71
N SER A 738 -33.12 17.04 40.05
CA SER A 738 -34.58 16.99 40.07
C SER A 738 -35.22 16.65 38.72
N ASP A 739 -34.46 16.72 37.63
CA ASP A 739 -34.90 16.46 36.26
C ASP A 739 -34.39 15.13 35.68
N SER A 740 -33.20 14.65 36.08
CA SER A 740 -32.51 13.50 35.44
C SER A 740 -32.05 12.37 36.38
N GLY A 741 -32.36 12.44 37.68
CA GLY A 741 -31.99 11.40 38.66
C GLY A 741 -30.80 11.80 39.54
N THR A 742 -29.66 11.14 39.39
CA THR A 742 -28.45 11.34 40.19
C THR A 742 -27.26 11.72 39.31
N LEU A 743 -26.50 12.73 39.73
CA LEU A 743 -25.18 13.04 39.21
C LEU A 743 -24.11 12.64 40.24
N MET A 744 -23.22 11.74 39.85
CA MET A 744 -22.02 11.39 40.63
C MET A 744 -20.79 11.98 39.97
N THR A 745 -19.97 12.69 40.74
CA THR A 745 -18.74 13.32 40.24
C THR A 745 -17.53 12.67 40.91
N LEU A 746 -16.73 11.97 40.12
CA LEU A 746 -15.50 11.31 40.55
C LEU A 746 -14.30 12.20 40.19
N THR A 747 -13.58 12.71 41.17
CA THR A 747 -12.40 13.56 40.95
C THR A 747 -11.14 12.70 40.84
N VAL A 748 -10.41 12.83 39.72
CA VAL A 748 -9.11 12.16 39.56
C VAL A 748 -8.11 12.77 40.53
N ARG A 749 -7.32 11.92 41.18
CA ARG A 749 -6.28 12.34 42.13
C ARG A 749 -5.27 13.26 41.44
N PRO A 750 -4.90 14.40 42.05
CA PRO A 750 -3.87 15.27 41.51
C PRO A 750 -2.56 14.52 41.22
N GLY A 751 -1.98 14.72 40.04
CA GLY A 751 -0.77 14.03 39.58
C GLY A 751 -1.00 12.70 38.88
N GLU A 752 -2.18 12.09 39.01
CA GLU A 752 -2.55 10.87 38.30
C GLU A 752 -3.22 11.19 36.95
N LYS A 753 -3.23 10.19 36.05
CA LYS A 753 -3.84 10.30 34.72
C LYS A 753 -4.84 9.18 34.49
N LEU A 754 -6.05 9.57 34.08
CA LEU A 754 -7.11 8.65 33.65
C LEU A 754 -7.01 8.47 32.13
N THR A 755 -6.85 7.23 31.67
CA THR A 755 -6.69 6.89 30.25
C THR A 755 -7.87 6.13 29.68
N GLY A 756 -8.84 5.74 30.51
CA GLY A 756 -10.03 5.07 30.04
C GLY A 756 -11.14 5.05 31.06
N TYR A 757 -12.38 4.99 30.58
CA TYR A 757 -13.56 4.70 31.39
C TYR A 757 -14.66 4.07 30.53
N TYR A 758 -15.51 3.24 31.13
CA TYR A 758 -16.73 2.75 30.49
C TYR A 758 -17.74 2.26 31.52
N ILE A 759 -19.01 2.17 31.08
CA ILE A 759 -20.08 1.61 31.89
C ILE A 759 -20.31 0.16 31.47
N GLU A 760 -20.45 -0.72 32.45
CA GLU A 760 -20.91 -2.09 32.28
C GLU A 760 -22.22 -2.25 33.06
N LYS A 761 -23.22 -2.84 32.42
CA LYS A 761 -24.51 -3.09 33.06
C LYS A 761 -24.45 -4.37 33.91
N THR A 762 -25.10 -4.35 35.07
CA THR A 762 -25.38 -5.57 35.86
C THR A 762 -26.89 -5.85 35.90
N SER A 763 -27.29 -7.01 36.44
CA SER A 763 -28.72 -7.40 36.55
C SER A 763 -29.53 -6.50 37.49
N GLY A 764 -28.88 -5.73 38.36
CA GLY A 764 -29.53 -4.87 39.35
C GLY A 764 -28.75 -3.58 39.58
N GLY A 765 -28.16 -2.99 38.54
CA GLY A 765 -27.27 -1.85 38.70
C GLY A 765 -26.34 -1.62 37.52
N LEU A 766 -25.20 -0.98 37.81
CA LEU A 766 -24.14 -0.76 36.84
C LEU A 766 -22.77 -0.64 37.52
N LEU A 767 -21.72 -0.86 36.73
CA LEU A 767 -20.33 -0.64 37.08
C LEU A 767 -19.80 0.49 36.20
N LEU A 768 -19.17 1.49 36.80
CA LEU A 768 -18.32 2.43 36.09
C LEU A 768 -16.88 2.03 36.31
N HIS A 769 -16.23 1.56 35.26
CA HIS A 769 -14.81 1.25 35.26
C HIS A 769 -14.00 2.48 34.86
N VAL A 770 -12.89 2.73 35.56
CA VAL A 770 -11.91 3.78 35.25
C VAL A 770 -10.50 3.18 35.21
N LYS A 771 -9.68 3.62 34.26
CA LYS A 771 -8.35 3.09 33.98
C LYS A 771 -7.29 4.13 34.31
N ARG A 772 -6.31 3.70 35.12
CA ARG A 772 -5.08 4.46 35.35
C ARG A 772 -4.18 4.32 34.13
N LYS A 773 -3.43 5.38 33.81
CA LYS A 773 -2.38 5.30 32.79
C LYS A 773 -1.41 4.14 33.11
N PRO A 774 -1.30 3.13 32.23
CA PRO A 774 -0.32 2.07 32.43
C PRO A 774 1.08 2.59 32.17
N GLN A 775 2.07 2.06 32.89
CA GLN A 775 3.49 2.42 32.72
C GLN A 775 4.32 1.15 32.56
N SER A 776 5.20 1.13 31.56
CA SER A 776 6.22 0.09 31.46
C SER A 776 7.35 0.39 32.45
N LYS A 777 7.81 -0.64 33.17
CA LYS A 777 8.97 -0.55 34.07
C LYS A 777 10.27 -1.05 33.40
N ASP A 778 10.19 -1.54 32.17
CA ASP A 778 11.31 -2.16 31.45
C ASP A 778 12.01 -1.11 30.56
N GLN A 779 13.28 -0.83 30.84
CA GLN A 779 14.06 0.17 30.08
C GLN A 779 14.43 -0.32 28.68
N SER A 780 14.61 -1.63 28.50
CA SER A 780 15.04 -2.24 27.23
C SER A 780 13.88 -2.47 26.26
N LEU A 781 12.70 -2.77 26.80
CA LEU A 781 11.45 -2.94 26.06
C LEU A 781 10.41 -1.97 26.60
N PRO A 782 10.46 -0.70 26.17
CA PRO A 782 9.71 0.38 26.81
C PRO A 782 8.19 0.29 26.66
N LEU A 783 7.68 -0.60 25.81
CA LEU A 783 6.25 -0.86 25.67
C LEU A 783 5.82 -2.24 26.21
N LYS A 784 6.72 -2.95 26.91
CA LYS A 784 6.43 -4.26 27.48
C LYS A 784 5.22 -4.24 28.41
N GLY A 785 4.28 -5.15 28.14
CA GLY A 785 3.04 -5.28 28.91
C GLY A 785 1.94 -4.32 28.48
N LEU A 786 2.19 -3.45 27.49
CA LEU A 786 1.18 -2.60 26.87
C LEU A 786 0.59 -3.27 25.64
N SER A 787 -0.67 -2.96 25.38
CA SER A 787 -1.42 -3.43 24.22
C SER A 787 -1.87 -2.24 23.39
N ILE A 788 -1.61 -2.29 22.08
CA ILE A 788 -1.92 -1.18 21.15
C ILE A 788 -2.72 -1.74 20.00
N MET A 789 -3.86 -1.13 19.71
CA MET A 789 -4.66 -1.47 18.54
C MET A 789 -4.42 -0.46 17.43
N LEU A 790 -4.02 -0.95 16.27
CA LEU A 790 -3.89 -0.18 15.04
C LEU A 790 -5.08 -0.48 14.14
N ASP A 791 -5.70 0.57 13.64
CA ASP A 791 -6.79 0.49 12.69
C ASP A 791 -6.35 1.07 11.34
N PRO A 792 -5.95 0.22 10.37
CA PRO A 792 -5.75 0.69 9.02
C PRO A 792 -7.09 1.16 8.45
N GLY A 793 -7.22 2.47 8.22
CA GLY A 793 -8.40 3.10 7.63
C GLY A 793 -8.82 2.41 6.33
N HIS A 794 -10.13 2.39 6.06
CA HIS A 794 -10.70 1.77 4.84
C HIS A 794 -10.39 0.27 4.71
N GLY A 795 -10.54 -0.32 3.51
CA GLY A 795 -10.27 -1.74 3.21
C GLY A 795 -11.37 -2.39 2.36
N GLY A 796 -11.00 -3.38 1.55
CA GLY A 796 -11.89 -4.09 0.65
C GLY A 796 -12.54 -3.16 -0.36
N THR A 797 -13.87 -3.04 -0.29
CA THR A 797 -14.69 -2.17 -1.15
C THR A 797 -14.56 -0.69 -0.80
N GLU A 798 -14.15 -0.37 0.44
CA GLU A 798 -13.88 1.00 0.86
C GLU A 798 -12.46 1.35 0.43
N THR A 799 -12.29 2.07 -0.68
CA THR A 799 -10.97 2.43 -1.20
C THR A 799 -10.32 3.58 -0.43
N GLY A 800 -11.15 4.40 0.22
CA GLY A 800 -10.75 5.72 0.71
C GLY A 800 -10.40 6.66 -0.45
N ALA A 801 -9.54 7.64 -0.17
CA ALA A 801 -9.05 8.60 -1.15
C ALA A 801 -8.29 7.94 -2.33
N ILE A 802 -8.47 8.55 -3.51
CA ILE A 802 -7.86 8.09 -4.77
C ILE A 802 -6.80 9.08 -5.23
N GLY A 803 -5.60 8.57 -5.46
CA GLY A 803 -4.44 9.33 -5.88
C GLY A 803 -4.27 9.39 -7.41
N PRO A 804 -3.17 10.04 -7.87
CA PRO A 804 -2.73 10.11 -9.27
C PRO A 804 -2.73 8.78 -10.06
N LEU A 805 -2.56 7.63 -9.38
CA LEU A 805 -2.53 6.30 -10.01
C LEU A 805 -3.85 5.54 -9.91
N GLY A 806 -4.96 6.20 -9.55
CA GLY A 806 -6.27 5.57 -9.44
C GLY A 806 -6.35 4.62 -8.24
N LEU A 807 -6.87 3.42 -8.45
CA LEU A 807 -7.02 2.41 -7.39
C LEU A 807 -5.68 1.87 -6.86
N ARG A 808 -4.58 2.11 -7.57
CA ARG A 808 -3.25 1.70 -7.13
C ARG A 808 -2.74 2.67 -6.09
N TYR A 809 -2.36 2.14 -4.92
CA TYR A 809 -2.08 2.93 -3.73
C TYR A 809 -3.27 3.82 -3.36
N ALA A 810 -4.47 3.27 -3.48
CA ALA A 810 -5.62 3.90 -2.84
C ALA A 810 -5.33 4.02 -1.33
N GLU A 811 -6.03 4.92 -0.66
CA GLU A 811 -5.78 5.20 0.76
C GLU A 811 -5.76 3.93 1.63
N LYS A 812 -6.63 2.96 1.33
CA LYS A 812 -6.66 1.65 2.01
C LYS A 812 -5.31 0.90 1.97
N ASP A 813 -4.56 1.02 0.88
CA ASP A 813 -3.28 0.34 0.69
C ASP A 813 -2.18 1.06 1.48
N ILE A 814 -2.16 2.40 1.39
CA ILE A 814 -1.25 3.28 2.12
C ILE A 814 -1.41 3.04 3.64
N ASN A 815 -2.65 3.05 4.11
CA ASN A 815 -2.98 2.86 5.53
C ASN A 815 -2.57 1.46 6.03
N LEU A 816 -2.79 0.41 5.23
CA LEU A 816 -2.39 -0.95 5.60
C LEU A 816 -0.87 -1.11 5.65
N ASN A 817 -0.16 -0.55 4.68
CA ASN A 817 1.29 -0.60 4.65
C ASN A 817 1.90 0.11 5.87
N LEU A 818 1.42 1.32 6.17
CA LEU A 818 1.84 2.06 7.36
C LEU A 818 1.57 1.28 8.65
N ALA A 819 0.36 0.70 8.77
CA ALA A 819 -0.02 -0.05 9.96
C ALA A 819 0.88 -1.25 10.23
N LYS A 820 1.26 -2.01 9.18
CA LYS A 820 2.16 -3.15 9.31
C LYS A 820 3.56 -2.73 9.73
N LYS A 821 4.09 -1.65 9.16
CA LYS A 821 5.39 -1.08 9.56
C LYS A 821 5.36 -0.59 10.99
N LEU A 822 4.31 0.16 11.38
CA LEU A 822 4.13 0.64 12.74
C LEU A 822 3.96 -0.50 13.74
N ALA A 823 3.24 -1.57 13.38
CA ALA A 823 3.12 -2.76 14.20
C ALA A 823 4.49 -3.37 14.50
N ALA A 824 5.31 -3.59 13.46
CA ALA A 824 6.66 -4.14 13.63
C ALA A 824 7.55 -3.27 14.54
N GLU A 825 7.49 -1.94 14.40
CA GLU A 825 8.22 -1.00 15.27
C GLU A 825 7.75 -1.09 16.74
N LEU A 826 6.43 -1.11 16.97
CA LEU A 826 5.86 -1.19 18.32
C LEU A 826 6.12 -2.55 18.98
N GLU A 827 6.05 -3.65 18.24
CA GLU A 827 6.36 -5.01 18.70
C GLU A 827 7.83 -5.16 19.06
N ALA A 828 8.74 -4.58 18.27
CA ALA A 828 10.17 -4.55 18.58
C ALA A 828 10.47 -3.81 19.90
N LEU A 829 9.60 -2.87 20.29
CA LEU A 829 9.67 -2.14 21.56
C LEU A 829 8.93 -2.85 22.71
N GLY A 830 8.33 -4.02 22.45
CA GLY A 830 7.71 -4.89 23.45
C GLY A 830 6.19 -4.79 23.58
N ALA A 831 5.52 -3.97 22.75
CA ALA A 831 4.06 -3.88 22.77
C ALA A 831 3.42 -5.15 22.21
N ARG A 832 2.23 -5.49 22.70
CA ARG A 832 1.32 -6.41 22.01
C ARG A 832 0.46 -5.62 21.04
N VAL A 833 0.63 -5.83 19.74
CA VAL A 833 -0.11 -5.09 18.72
C VAL A 833 -1.29 -5.91 18.19
N TYR A 834 -2.42 -5.24 17.99
CA TYR A 834 -3.59 -5.79 17.32
C TYR A 834 -3.92 -4.95 16.09
N LEU A 835 -4.28 -5.58 14.98
CA LEU A 835 -4.78 -4.88 13.80
C LEU A 835 -6.27 -5.17 13.60
N THR A 836 -7.06 -4.16 13.26
CA THR A 836 -8.47 -4.38 12.86
C THR A 836 -8.55 -5.17 11.55
N ARG A 837 -7.52 -5.09 10.70
CA ARG A 837 -7.31 -5.94 9.52
C ARG A 837 -5.82 -6.12 9.21
N GLU A 838 -5.45 -7.31 8.75
CA GLU A 838 -4.08 -7.65 8.33
C GLU A 838 -3.93 -7.76 6.80
N ASP A 839 -5.06 -7.74 6.08
CA ASP A 839 -5.17 -7.83 4.63
C ASP A 839 -6.16 -6.79 4.07
N ASP A 840 -6.38 -6.83 2.75
CA ASP A 840 -7.35 -5.97 2.08
C ASP A 840 -8.77 -6.54 2.20
N ARG A 841 -9.42 -6.23 3.34
CA ARG A 841 -10.81 -6.60 3.61
C ARG A 841 -11.61 -5.42 4.17
N THR A 842 -12.91 -5.41 3.90
CA THR A 842 -13.82 -4.42 4.48
C THR A 842 -14.04 -4.73 5.97
N VAL A 843 -13.85 -3.73 6.83
CA VAL A 843 -14.19 -3.77 8.26
C VAL A 843 -15.07 -2.58 8.59
N SER A 844 -16.28 -2.83 9.07
CA SER A 844 -17.25 -1.77 9.37
C SER A 844 -16.78 -0.89 10.53
N LEU A 845 -17.24 0.36 10.58
CA LEU A 845 -16.92 1.27 11.68
C LEU A 845 -17.36 0.70 13.05
N GLU A 846 -18.49 -0.01 13.08
CA GLU A 846 -19.01 -0.68 14.27
C GLU A 846 -18.08 -1.80 14.74
N ASP A 847 -17.64 -2.67 13.82
CA ASP A 847 -16.74 -3.79 14.14
C ASP A 847 -15.38 -3.31 14.66
N ARG A 848 -14.83 -2.22 14.06
CA ARG A 848 -13.58 -1.60 14.53
C ARG A 848 -13.66 -1.24 16.02
N LEU A 849 -14.76 -0.57 16.39
CA LEU A 849 -14.97 -0.13 17.77
C LEU A 849 -15.31 -1.32 18.69
N ALA A 850 -16.13 -2.27 18.23
CA ALA A 850 -16.48 -3.47 18.98
C ALA A 850 -15.24 -4.33 19.30
N MET A 851 -14.33 -4.54 18.33
CA MET A 851 -13.06 -5.21 18.56
C MET A 851 -12.24 -4.51 19.64
N SER A 852 -12.11 -3.18 19.56
CA SER A 852 -11.38 -2.44 20.59
C SER A 852 -12.03 -2.53 21.97
N LYS A 853 -13.38 -2.61 22.03
CA LYS A 853 -14.10 -2.78 23.29
C LYS A 853 -13.88 -4.17 23.90
N MET A 854 -13.82 -5.20 23.07
CA MET A 854 -13.57 -6.58 23.50
C MET A 854 -12.14 -6.77 23.99
N MET A 855 -11.17 -6.12 23.35
CA MET A 855 -9.75 -6.28 23.67
C MET A 855 -9.25 -5.32 24.76
N LEU A 856 -9.95 -4.20 24.99
CA LEU A 856 -9.59 -3.15 25.95
C LEU A 856 -8.11 -2.71 25.89
N PRO A 857 -7.57 -2.35 24.69
CA PRO A 857 -6.17 -2.02 24.57
C PRO A 857 -5.81 -0.75 25.37
N ASP A 858 -4.53 -0.51 25.56
CA ASP A 858 -4.01 0.69 26.24
C ASP A 858 -4.01 1.92 25.34
N LEU A 859 -4.05 1.72 24.03
CA LEU A 859 -4.10 2.77 23.02
C LEU A 859 -4.78 2.25 21.74
N PHE A 860 -5.56 3.11 21.09
CA PHE A 860 -6.10 2.89 19.75
C PHE A 860 -5.67 3.99 18.78
N VAL A 861 -5.08 3.60 17.65
CA VAL A 861 -4.61 4.51 16.61
C VAL A 861 -5.23 4.11 15.27
N SER A 862 -6.09 4.96 14.73
CA SER A 862 -6.60 4.80 13.37
C SER A 862 -5.74 5.57 12.37
N LEU A 863 -5.32 4.91 11.29
CA LEU A 863 -4.39 5.45 10.31
C LEU A 863 -5.14 5.75 9.01
N HIS A 864 -5.16 7.02 8.62
CA HIS A 864 -5.79 7.54 7.41
C HIS A 864 -4.85 8.45 6.62
N ALA A 865 -5.19 8.69 5.36
CA ALA A 865 -4.56 9.69 4.52
C ALA A 865 -5.63 10.49 3.75
N ASN A 866 -5.58 11.80 3.91
CA ASN A 866 -6.69 12.70 3.70
C ASN A 866 -7.01 12.95 2.21
N SER A 867 -8.16 13.59 1.98
CA SER A 867 -8.55 14.18 0.71
C SER A 867 -9.37 15.45 0.96
N MET A 868 -9.55 16.26 -0.08
CA MET A 868 -10.47 17.39 -0.05
C MET A 868 -11.66 17.16 -1.01
N ALA A 869 -12.68 18.02 -0.88
CA ALA A 869 -13.80 18.08 -1.81
C ALA A 869 -13.32 18.37 -3.25
N ASP A 870 -14.04 17.86 -4.24
CA ASP A 870 -13.68 17.95 -5.66
C ASP A 870 -13.53 19.39 -6.18
N ASN A 871 -14.10 20.40 -5.51
CA ASN A 871 -14.00 21.81 -5.92
C ASN A 871 -12.84 22.58 -5.26
N VAL A 872 -11.95 21.89 -4.54
CA VAL A 872 -10.76 22.45 -3.88
C VAL A 872 -9.52 22.17 -4.72
N ASP A 873 -8.58 23.12 -4.78
CA ASP A 873 -7.27 22.88 -5.38
C ASP A 873 -6.40 22.05 -4.43
N ILE A 874 -6.55 20.72 -4.50
CA ILE A 874 -5.86 19.78 -3.61
C ILE A 874 -4.35 19.80 -3.83
N SER A 875 -3.85 20.29 -4.98
CA SER A 875 -2.42 20.44 -5.24
C SER A 875 -1.74 21.46 -4.31
N LYS A 876 -2.53 22.26 -3.57
CA LYS A 876 -2.09 23.28 -2.62
C LYS A 876 -2.35 22.89 -1.16
N VAL A 877 -2.76 21.65 -0.91
CA VAL A 877 -3.07 21.15 0.43
C VAL A 877 -2.15 19.98 0.75
N ASP A 878 -1.42 20.06 1.86
CA ASP A 878 -0.45 19.07 2.32
C ASP A 878 -0.45 18.98 3.85
N GLY A 879 0.26 17.99 4.41
CA GLY A 879 0.64 17.99 5.82
C GLY A 879 -0.06 16.95 6.69
N PHE A 880 0.31 16.99 7.98
CA PHE A 880 -0.05 15.98 8.98
C PHE A 880 -1.03 16.56 10.01
N SER A 881 -2.07 15.81 10.37
CA SER A 881 -3.00 16.19 11.43
C SER A 881 -3.43 15.02 12.30
N VAL A 882 -3.80 15.33 13.54
CA VAL A 882 -4.23 14.34 14.53
C VAL A 882 -5.61 14.72 15.03
N TRP A 883 -6.51 13.76 15.03
CA TRP A 883 -7.91 13.92 15.39
C TRP A 883 -8.23 13.07 16.61
N TYR A 884 -8.97 13.64 17.54
CA TYR A 884 -9.40 12.97 18.75
C TYR A 884 -10.77 13.50 19.18
N ARG A 885 -11.36 12.86 20.18
CA ARG A 885 -12.65 13.27 20.74
C ARG A 885 -12.56 13.54 22.22
N GLU A 886 -12.04 12.57 22.95
CA GLU A 886 -12.02 12.60 24.41
C GLU A 886 -10.75 13.30 24.95
N PRO A 887 -10.86 14.10 26.03
CA PRO A 887 -9.70 14.68 26.71
C PRO A 887 -8.63 13.66 27.12
N LEU A 888 -9.01 12.38 27.26
CA LEU A 888 -8.13 11.24 27.50
C LEU A 888 -6.91 11.19 26.57
N ALA A 889 -7.10 11.59 25.31
CA ALA A 889 -6.07 11.53 24.28
C ALA A 889 -5.27 12.82 24.13
N LYS A 890 -5.64 13.91 24.81
CA LYS A 890 -5.08 15.25 24.56
C LYS A 890 -3.54 15.29 24.70
N ASP A 891 -3.01 14.74 25.80
CA ASP A 891 -1.57 14.73 26.06
C ASP A 891 -0.80 13.93 24.98
N LEU A 892 -1.35 12.77 24.57
CA LEU A 892 -0.78 11.96 23.49
C LEU A 892 -0.79 12.71 22.15
N VAL A 893 -1.91 13.36 21.84
CA VAL A 893 -2.12 14.06 20.57
C VAL A 893 -1.12 15.21 20.41
N GLU A 894 -0.92 16.02 21.46
CA GLU A 894 0.04 17.12 21.43
C GLU A 894 1.47 16.61 21.28
N LEU A 895 1.85 15.57 22.02
CA LEU A 895 3.17 14.96 21.93
C LEU A 895 3.42 14.37 20.54
N LEU A 896 2.50 13.53 20.05
CA LEU A 896 2.62 12.86 18.75
C LEU A 896 2.67 13.84 17.60
N TYR A 897 1.79 14.85 17.61
CA TYR A 897 1.77 15.88 16.59
C TYR A 897 3.10 16.63 16.51
N ASN A 898 3.63 17.10 17.65
CA ASN A 898 4.89 17.85 17.69
C ASN A 898 6.09 16.97 17.28
N HIS A 899 6.13 15.71 17.73
CA HIS A 899 7.22 14.78 17.42
C HIS A 899 7.27 14.42 15.93
N VAL A 900 6.14 14.03 15.35
CA VAL A 900 6.06 13.61 13.95
C VAL A 900 6.37 14.78 13.02
N THR A 901 5.79 15.94 13.27
CA THR A 901 6.00 17.12 12.41
C THR A 901 7.43 17.65 12.53
N GLY A 902 8.02 17.65 13.72
CA GLY A 902 9.40 18.07 13.96
C GLY A 902 10.44 17.13 13.35
N SER A 903 10.28 15.81 13.52
CA SER A 903 11.25 14.81 13.05
C SER A 903 11.23 14.58 11.54
N LEU A 904 10.08 14.78 10.89
CA LEU A 904 9.91 14.54 9.46
C LEU A 904 9.78 15.83 8.62
N GLY A 905 9.76 17.00 9.25
CA GLY A 905 9.63 18.28 8.55
C GLY A 905 8.31 18.45 7.80
N ARG A 906 7.21 17.89 8.33
CA ARG A 906 5.89 17.90 7.69
C ARG A 906 5.14 19.19 7.98
N THR A 907 4.30 19.65 7.04
CA THR A 907 3.46 20.85 7.25
C THR A 907 2.50 20.66 8.42
N LEU A 908 2.40 21.69 9.25
CA LEU A 908 1.53 21.74 10.42
C LEU A 908 0.05 21.95 10.01
N LYS A 909 -0.79 20.91 10.17
CA LYS A 909 -2.26 21.01 10.00
C LYS A 909 -3.07 20.94 11.28
N GLY A 910 -2.40 20.92 12.44
CA GLY A 910 -2.99 21.05 13.76
C GLY A 910 -3.61 19.77 14.32
N THR A 911 -4.10 19.91 15.55
CA THR A 911 -4.83 18.88 16.30
C THR A 911 -6.30 19.27 16.39
N HIS A 912 -7.21 18.32 16.21
CA HIS A 912 -8.63 18.63 16.05
C HIS A 912 -9.53 17.76 16.91
N VAL A 913 -10.52 18.39 17.54
CA VAL A 913 -11.60 17.68 18.26
C VAL A 913 -12.75 17.39 17.30
N ARG A 914 -13.01 16.11 17.03
CA ARG A 914 -14.10 15.63 16.16
C ARG A 914 -14.71 14.32 16.64
N ASN A 915 -16.01 14.16 16.37
CA ASN A 915 -16.80 12.97 16.74
C ASN A 915 -16.74 11.86 15.66
N PHE A 916 -15.53 11.50 15.23
CA PHE A 916 -15.34 10.37 14.32
C PHE A 916 -15.68 9.06 15.01
N TYR A 917 -16.23 8.10 14.26
CA TYR A 917 -16.73 6.85 14.85
C TYR A 917 -15.63 6.09 15.61
N VAL A 918 -14.43 6.01 15.01
CA VAL A 918 -13.27 5.31 15.58
C VAL A 918 -12.64 6.02 16.79
N THR A 919 -12.98 7.28 17.07
CA THR A 919 -12.50 8.03 18.25
C THR A 919 -13.50 8.07 19.39
N ARG A 920 -14.64 7.36 19.28
CA ARG A 920 -15.70 7.34 20.32
C ARG A 920 -15.41 6.42 21.50
N GLY A 921 -14.43 5.52 21.39
CA GLY A 921 -14.05 4.61 22.46
C GLY A 921 -13.52 5.36 23.67
N THR A 922 -14.21 5.28 24.80
CA THR A 922 -13.81 5.97 26.04
C THR A 922 -12.93 5.11 26.94
N TRP A 923 -12.79 3.80 26.66
CA TRP A 923 -12.02 2.85 27.49
C TRP A 923 -10.50 2.91 27.27
N MET A 924 -10.04 3.78 26.37
CA MET A 924 -8.63 4.03 26.04
C MET A 924 -8.49 5.41 25.38
N PRO A 925 -7.29 6.01 25.32
CA PRO A 925 -7.02 7.10 24.40
C PRO A 925 -7.22 6.59 22.97
N SER A 926 -8.03 7.30 22.19
CA SER A 926 -8.36 6.94 20.80
C SER A 926 -8.08 8.11 19.88
N ILE A 927 -7.20 7.90 18.90
CA ILE A 927 -6.79 8.94 17.94
C ILE A 927 -6.93 8.46 16.50
N LEU A 928 -7.09 9.41 15.59
CA LEU A 928 -7.01 9.20 14.15
C LEU A 928 -5.91 10.10 13.58
N LEU A 929 -5.02 9.51 12.78
CA LEU A 929 -3.95 10.22 12.09
C LEU A 929 -4.35 10.43 10.63
N GLU A 930 -4.22 11.65 10.14
CA GLU A 930 -4.26 11.98 8.71
C GLU A 930 -2.83 12.29 8.27
N THR A 931 -2.20 11.36 7.55
CA THR A 931 -0.75 11.37 7.36
C THR A 931 -0.25 12.25 6.21
N GLY A 932 -1.15 12.61 5.30
CA GLY A 932 -0.93 13.47 4.13
C GLY A 932 -2.20 13.57 3.30
N PHE A 933 -2.13 14.10 2.07
CA PHE A 933 -3.28 14.19 1.16
C PHE A 933 -3.09 13.32 -0.09
N VAL A 934 -3.78 12.19 -0.19
CA VAL A 934 -3.59 11.20 -1.28
C VAL A 934 -3.75 11.79 -2.69
N PRO A 935 -4.71 12.70 -2.96
CA PRO A 935 -4.85 13.27 -4.31
C PRO A 935 -3.78 14.33 -4.67
N ASN A 936 -3.07 14.87 -3.68
CA ASN A 936 -2.00 15.85 -3.92
C ASN A 936 -0.78 15.14 -4.54
N PRO A 937 -0.25 15.60 -5.68
CA PRO A 937 0.85 14.93 -6.38
C PRO A 937 2.13 14.72 -5.55
N GLN A 938 2.55 15.73 -4.79
CA GLN A 938 3.77 15.68 -3.98
C GLN A 938 3.58 14.83 -2.73
N GLU A 939 2.42 14.97 -2.08
CA GLU A 939 2.06 14.14 -0.93
C GLU A 939 1.91 12.67 -1.31
N PHE A 940 1.31 12.38 -2.46
CA PHE A 940 1.16 11.00 -2.94
C PHE A 940 2.52 10.34 -3.21
N GLU A 941 3.48 11.07 -3.78
CA GLU A 941 4.84 10.58 -3.96
C GLU A 941 5.49 10.21 -2.62
N TRP A 942 5.30 11.03 -1.59
CA TRP A 942 5.81 10.76 -0.24
C TRP A 942 5.07 9.61 0.46
N LEU A 943 3.74 9.58 0.37
CA LEU A 943 2.88 8.56 0.99
C LEU A 943 3.05 7.18 0.36
N THR A 944 3.50 7.09 -0.88
CA THR A 944 3.73 5.81 -1.58
C THR A 944 5.20 5.39 -1.58
N ASP A 945 6.08 6.17 -0.96
CA ASP A 945 7.49 5.83 -0.83
C ASP A 945 7.75 4.94 0.39
N GLU A 946 8.40 3.79 0.16
CA GLU A 946 8.65 2.78 1.20
C GLU A 946 9.58 3.27 2.32
N ALA A 947 10.56 4.10 1.99
CA ALA A 947 11.50 4.64 2.98
C ALA A 947 10.80 5.67 3.85
N GLU A 948 10.00 6.55 3.25
CA GLU A 948 9.25 7.57 3.99
C GLU A 948 8.13 6.97 4.85
N GLN A 949 7.43 5.94 4.38
CA GLN A 949 6.49 5.16 5.18
C GLN A 949 7.15 4.52 6.41
N THR A 950 8.36 3.98 6.25
CA THR A 950 9.14 3.39 7.35
C THR A 950 9.58 4.47 8.36
N ARG A 951 10.03 5.64 7.87
CA ARG A 951 10.37 6.78 8.73
C ARG A 951 9.16 7.30 9.51
N LEU A 952 7.98 7.36 8.88
CA LEU A 952 6.74 7.75 9.53
C LEU A 952 6.34 6.77 10.63
N ALA A 953 6.35 5.46 10.34
CA ALA A 953 6.07 4.42 11.32
C ALA A 953 6.97 4.54 12.56
N LYS A 954 8.28 4.67 12.35
CA LYS A 954 9.26 4.83 13.43
C LYS A 954 9.00 6.09 14.27
N SER A 955 8.75 7.23 13.62
CA SER A 955 8.45 8.50 14.31
C SER A 955 7.18 8.41 15.18
N ILE A 956 6.13 7.74 14.67
CA ILE A 956 4.91 7.49 15.45
C ILE A 956 5.20 6.57 16.64
N ALA A 957 5.98 5.49 16.45
CA ALA A 957 6.35 4.57 17.52
C ALA A 957 7.17 5.24 18.63
N GLU A 958 8.11 6.13 18.27
CA GLU A 958 8.88 6.93 19.21
C GLU A 958 7.99 7.86 20.05
N ALA A 959 7.03 8.54 19.41
CA ALA A 959 6.07 9.39 20.11
C ALA A 959 5.18 8.60 21.08
N ILE A 960 4.66 7.46 20.66
CA ILE A 960 3.87 6.56 21.52
C ILE A 960 4.72 6.07 22.71
N THR A 961 6.00 5.76 22.46
CA THR A 961 6.95 5.35 23.50
C THR A 961 7.20 6.45 24.52
N ALA A 962 7.38 7.69 24.07
CA ALA A 962 7.53 8.83 24.96
C ALA A 962 6.26 9.04 25.81
N TYR A 963 5.08 8.95 25.19
CA TYR A 963 3.81 9.07 25.91
C TYR A 963 3.66 8.08 27.06
N PHE A 964 4.08 6.81 26.91
CA PHE A 964 3.96 5.81 27.99
C PHE A 964 5.11 5.85 29.02
N ARG A 965 6.18 6.61 28.76
CA ARG A 965 7.29 6.80 29.70
C ARG A 965 7.10 8.00 30.63
N GLU A 966 6.44 9.05 30.15
CA GLU A 966 5.98 10.20 30.96
C GLU A 966 4.81 9.82 31.86
#